data_AF-A0A1V9ZCQ5-F1
#
_entry.id   AF-A0A1V9ZCQ5-F1
#
_cell.length_a   1.000
_cell.length_b   1.000
_cell.length_c   1.000
_cell.angle_alpha   90.00
_cell.angle_beta   90.00
_cell.angle_gamma   90.00
#
_symmetry.space_group_name_H-M   'P 1'
#
loop_
_entity.id
_entity.type
_entity.pdbx_description
1 polymer ?
#
loop_
_entity_poly.entity_id
_entity_poly.type
_entity_poly.pdbx_seq_one_letter_code
_entity_poly.pdbx_strand_id
1 'polypeptide(L)'
;MKLVKKWCGVTYLLISMTLSILYIEMINDSMANDLFWPSLSPNGAHSYLLDLFSQHLLVNKQNDLDIFDASSAIIDKYDAEISTHILWPSYPRSIVYTQLTTVEDAIQGFRSFDTFYTISLFTQYCWVDFDNRWEMAHTIQRQARCYQRYQQNGAVYLEAILRNIDWDKWLNGNSQSFMIGIGNFLLQSSDGQLWLSNEPHAFKSIDTEVKYWKSKGITEYILQWNNRIQTGISESIAVVNAFGWRQPLTMYHIAHSAREPSWTTFGLYWSFTDDLWVASISNGSIVRNSTNFLGDTSMEDNYYVYPFTSASIVIHDLVGPFQSIDTFFISPPIQLTEMIATFNSIFIQAFQTNATLFQSYKNLPTLTLDPIPKTWQQSSYQYYGGGPLCNARNSTTFVQASFSFDDICGQPKPLQILIRQKTALFAYIRLRSSGISVKDPCGLCLTTEVQCLSALNQLEIIYNDLIANSTIHDILTNTSNLVNCQVEMIQLASLNDTSFVLRQNILQDEWFFFGYIELYEWVYGEREVVSFEGDAGTFVVLSERLNGFTFAANQKDIPNTTSQYLWGTTIATTFLLLTVALLTLFIYVRSTSYSSYHLLFFNRIVGPVWLGRPLMIVRSATAIVILSTSPIVFDSSNGFGRFLFEPRSFGYRMLLASEASWLTDVMIDILLIFTQDIAPVLV
;
A
#
# COMPACT_ATOMS: atom_id res chain seq x y z
N MET A 1 2.99 65.37 28.29
CA MET A 1 4.29 65.30 27.58
C MET A 1 5.46 64.80 28.45
N LYS A 2 5.73 65.36 29.65
CA LYS A 2 6.83 64.90 30.53
C LYS A 2 6.69 63.45 31.03
N LEU A 3 5.46 63.01 31.36
CA LEU A 3 5.20 61.64 31.82
C LEU A 3 5.48 60.60 30.70
N VAL A 4 5.04 60.91 29.47
CA VAL A 4 5.27 60.07 28.28
C VAL A 4 6.76 59.95 27.98
N LYS A 5 7.52 61.05 28.02
CA LYS A 5 8.99 61.04 27.84
C LYS A 5 9.73 60.21 28.90
N LYS A 6 9.17 60.13 30.12
CA LYS A 6 9.78 59.40 31.23
C LYS A 6 9.49 57.90 31.16
N TRP A 7 8.31 57.47 30.72
CA TRP A 7 7.91 56.07 30.82
C TRP A 7 7.83 55.30 29.49
N CYS A 8 7.80 55.98 28.34
CA CYS A 8 7.64 55.32 27.04
C CYS A 8 8.65 54.20 26.77
N GLY A 9 9.95 54.44 27.05
CA GLY A 9 10.98 53.42 26.87
C GLY A 9 10.92 52.28 27.90
N VAL A 10 10.46 52.56 29.12
CA VAL A 10 10.24 51.53 30.15
C VAL A 10 9.08 50.63 29.74
N THR A 11 7.97 51.21 29.28
CA THR A 11 6.82 50.46 28.76
C THR A 11 7.21 49.61 27.55
N TYR A 12 7.97 50.18 26.61
CA TYR A 12 8.51 49.42 25.48
C TYR A 12 9.35 48.22 25.92
N LEU A 13 10.28 48.42 26.87
CA LEU A 13 11.15 47.35 27.33
C LEU A 13 10.38 46.23 28.04
N LEU A 14 9.42 46.58 28.90
CA LEU A 14 8.54 45.60 29.55
C LEU A 14 7.73 44.81 28.52
N ILE A 15 7.10 45.49 27.56
CA ILE A 15 6.33 44.83 26.49
C ILE A 15 7.24 43.93 25.66
N SER A 16 8.41 44.41 25.24
CA SER A 16 9.36 43.62 24.43
C SER A 16 9.81 42.36 25.15
N MET A 17 10.07 42.44 26.46
CA MET A 17 10.47 41.28 27.26
C MET A 17 9.31 40.30 27.46
N THR A 18 8.09 40.81 27.72
CA THR A 18 6.89 39.97 27.80
C THR A 18 6.64 39.25 26.48
N LEU A 19 6.74 39.95 25.34
CA LEU A 19 6.60 39.35 24.01
C LEU A 19 7.69 38.30 23.72
N SER A 20 8.93 38.53 24.18
CA SER A 20 10.04 37.58 24.02
C SER A 20 9.82 36.29 24.83
N ILE A 21 9.14 36.37 25.98
CA ILE A 21 8.72 35.21 26.79
C ILE A 21 7.57 34.48 26.10
N LEU A 22 6.52 35.23 25.70
CA LEU A 22 5.36 34.68 24.98
C LEU A 22 5.79 33.97 23.69
N TYR A 23 6.83 34.48 23.01
CA TYR A 23 7.39 33.86 21.83
C TYR A 23 7.89 32.43 22.06
N ILE A 24 8.53 32.14 23.21
CA ILE A 24 9.02 30.79 23.54
C ILE A 24 7.86 29.80 23.62
N GLU A 25 6.81 30.18 24.36
CA GLU A 25 5.60 29.36 24.51
C GLU A 25 4.91 29.15 23.16
N MET A 26 4.84 30.21 22.37
CA MET A 26 4.18 30.24 21.08
C MET A 26 4.82 29.31 20.02
N ILE A 27 6.13 29.12 20.05
CA ILE A 27 6.85 28.27 19.10
C ILE A 27 7.08 26.84 19.60
N ASN A 28 6.77 26.56 20.86
CA ASN A 28 7.07 25.29 21.53
C ASN A 28 6.60 24.08 20.70
N ASP A 29 5.34 24.10 20.29
CA ASP A 29 4.73 22.98 19.57
C ASP A 29 5.31 22.83 18.17
N SER A 30 5.62 23.95 17.49
CA SER A 30 6.28 23.94 16.19
C SER A 30 7.74 23.49 16.27
N MET A 31 8.37 23.53 17.45
CA MET A 31 9.76 23.11 17.67
C MET A 31 9.86 21.71 18.30
N ALA A 32 8.77 20.95 18.33
CA ALA A 32 8.75 19.60 18.87
C ALA A 32 9.56 18.59 18.01
N ASN A 33 9.74 18.86 16.73
CA ASN A 33 10.45 18.02 15.76
C ASN A 33 11.13 18.83 14.65
N ASP A 34 12.05 18.18 13.92
CA ASP A 34 12.87 18.77 12.84
C ASP A 34 12.07 19.00 11.53
N LEU A 35 10.82 18.53 11.49
CA LEU A 35 9.86 18.84 10.42
C LEU A 35 9.17 20.19 10.66
N PHE A 36 9.29 20.76 11.85
CA PHE A 36 8.57 21.94 12.32
C PHE A 36 7.05 21.81 12.19
N TRP A 37 6.57 20.57 12.35
CA TRP A 37 5.17 20.20 12.23
C TRP A 37 4.57 20.07 13.65
N PRO A 38 3.68 20.98 14.06
CA PRO A 38 3.05 20.93 15.38
C PRO A 38 2.28 19.63 15.60
N SER A 39 2.38 19.07 16.82
CA SER A 39 1.61 17.88 17.24
C SER A 39 1.79 16.63 16.36
N LEU A 40 2.87 16.57 15.56
CA LEU A 40 3.22 15.35 14.84
C LEU A 40 3.79 14.33 15.82
N SER A 41 2.95 13.36 16.18
CA SER A 41 3.28 12.24 17.05
C SER A 41 3.06 10.92 16.33
N PRO A 42 3.80 9.85 16.72
CA PRO A 42 3.57 8.50 16.20
C PRO A 42 2.11 8.07 16.33
N ASN A 43 1.52 8.23 17.52
CA ASN A 43 0.17 7.77 17.82
C ASN A 43 -0.96 8.64 17.25
N GLY A 44 -0.62 9.84 16.76
CA GLY A 44 -1.57 10.83 16.25
C GLY A 44 -1.45 11.01 14.75
N ALA A 45 -0.97 12.19 14.36
CA ALA A 45 -0.86 12.60 12.96
C ALA A 45 -0.02 11.65 12.09
N HIS A 46 1.03 11.01 12.62
CA HIS A 46 1.83 10.07 11.83
C HIS A 46 1.02 8.79 11.52
N SER A 47 0.42 8.14 12.52
CA SER A 47 -0.49 7.01 12.26
C SER A 47 -1.62 7.35 11.31
N TYR A 48 -2.22 8.54 11.42
CA TYR A 48 -3.24 8.99 10.46
C TYR A 48 -2.70 9.08 9.04
N LEU A 49 -1.49 9.63 8.84
CA LEU A 49 -0.86 9.66 7.52
C LEU A 49 -0.66 8.25 6.97
N LEU A 50 -0.28 7.28 7.82
CA LEU A 50 -0.15 5.87 7.42
C LEU A 50 -1.47 5.35 6.84
N ASP A 51 -2.57 5.51 7.57
CA ASP A 51 -3.89 5.06 7.11
C ASP A 51 -4.35 5.79 5.84
N LEU A 52 -4.14 7.11 5.77
CA LEU A 52 -4.59 7.94 4.65
C LEU A 52 -3.93 7.55 3.34
N PHE A 53 -2.60 7.51 3.33
CA PHE A 53 -1.85 7.17 2.14
C PHE A 53 -2.01 5.69 1.77
N SER A 54 -2.13 4.77 2.75
CA SER A 54 -2.42 3.37 2.47
C SER A 54 -3.76 3.20 1.75
N GLN A 55 -4.81 3.89 2.21
CA GLN A 55 -6.10 3.90 1.52
C GLN A 55 -6.02 4.54 0.13
N HIS A 56 -5.25 5.62 -0.03
CA HIS A 56 -5.08 6.30 -1.32
C HIS A 56 -4.32 5.45 -2.34
N LEU A 57 -3.18 4.86 -1.96
CA LEU A 57 -2.34 4.04 -2.84
C LEU A 57 -3.05 2.77 -3.33
N LEU A 58 -3.96 2.22 -2.53
CA LEU A 58 -4.76 1.05 -2.91
C LEU A 58 -5.92 1.39 -3.87
N VAL A 59 -6.52 2.58 -3.76
CA VAL A 59 -7.81 2.89 -4.42
C VAL A 59 -7.71 3.97 -5.49
N ASN A 60 -6.95 5.02 -5.24
CA ASN A 60 -6.93 6.23 -6.07
C ASN A 60 -5.49 6.62 -6.39
N LYS A 61 -5.02 6.26 -7.59
CA LYS A 61 -3.69 6.65 -8.09
C LYS A 61 -3.64 8.09 -8.62
N GLN A 62 -4.47 8.99 -8.08
CA GLN A 62 -4.33 10.42 -8.37
C GLN A 62 -3.02 10.92 -7.78
N ASN A 63 -2.28 11.70 -8.59
CA ASN A 63 -0.97 12.22 -8.23
C ASN A 63 -1.03 13.24 -7.08
N ASP A 64 -2.17 13.90 -6.90
CA ASP A 64 -2.37 14.92 -5.89
C ASP A 64 -3.44 14.48 -4.88
N LEU A 65 -3.12 14.58 -3.60
CA LEU A 65 -4.02 14.30 -2.48
C LEU A 65 -4.14 15.54 -1.61
N ASP A 66 -5.35 16.09 -1.48
CA ASP A 66 -5.62 17.16 -0.52
C ASP A 66 -5.88 16.58 0.87
N ILE A 67 -4.88 16.68 1.73
CA ILE A 67 -4.95 16.21 3.11
C ILE A 67 -5.92 17.03 3.99
N PHE A 68 -6.37 18.20 3.51
CA PHE A 68 -7.34 19.06 4.20
C PHE A 68 -8.79 18.84 3.75
N ASP A 69 -9.01 18.08 2.67
CA ASP A 69 -10.36 17.77 2.20
C ASP A 69 -11.13 16.97 3.26
N ALA A 70 -12.41 17.30 3.45
CA ALA A 70 -13.23 16.60 4.44
C ALA A 70 -13.35 15.09 4.15
N SER A 71 -13.25 14.68 2.89
CA SER A 71 -13.27 13.26 2.48
C SER A 71 -12.00 12.49 2.88
N SER A 72 -10.90 13.19 3.18
CA SER A 72 -9.64 12.60 3.68
C SER A 72 -9.71 12.19 5.16
N ALA A 73 -10.82 12.47 5.86
CA ALA A 73 -10.97 12.06 7.25
C ALA A 73 -11.11 10.54 7.38
N ILE A 74 -10.53 9.96 8.43
CA ILE A 74 -10.56 8.52 8.68
C ILE A 74 -11.25 8.24 10.01
N ILE A 75 -12.21 7.31 10.00
CA ILE A 75 -12.90 6.83 11.20
C ILE A 75 -11.96 5.90 11.95
N ASP A 76 -11.14 6.47 12.82
CA ASP A 76 -10.34 5.72 13.78
C ASP A 76 -9.99 6.58 15.01
N LYS A 77 -9.37 5.97 16.00
CA LYS A 77 -8.85 6.59 17.21
C LYS A 77 -7.35 6.85 17.07
N TYR A 78 -7.00 8.13 17.02
CA TYR A 78 -5.62 8.61 16.96
C TYR A 78 -5.18 9.27 18.28
N ASP A 79 -5.71 8.76 19.39
CA ASP A 79 -5.45 9.17 20.76
C ASP A 79 -5.07 7.98 21.69
N ALA A 80 -5.01 6.76 21.14
CA ALA A 80 -4.64 5.56 21.87
C ALA A 80 -3.13 5.51 22.18
N GLU A 81 -2.74 4.85 23.28
CA GLU A 81 -1.33 4.66 23.65
C GLU A 81 -0.52 3.90 22.59
N ILE A 82 -1.19 3.06 21.80
CA ILE A 82 -0.62 2.37 20.64
C ILE A 82 -1.65 2.45 19.51
N SER A 83 -1.30 3.19 18.45
CA SER A 83 -2.05 3.17 17.19
C SER A 83 -1.31 2.27 16.19
N THR A 84 -2.00 1.25 15.68
CA THR A 84 -1.45 0.31 14.70
C THR A 84 -2.22 0.35 13.40
N HIS A 85 -1.51 0.54 12.31
CA HIS A 85 -1.98 0.37 10.95
C HIS A 85 -1.89 -1.11 10.53
N ILE A 86 -2.80 -1.56 9.66
CA ILE A 86 -2.76 -2.91 9.10
C ILE A 86 -2.19 -2.86 7.68
N LEU A 87 -1.08 -3.56 7.46
CA LEU A 87 -0.48 -3.76 6.15
C LEU A 87 -1.04 -5.02 5.51
N TRP A 88 -1.66 -4.89 4.34
CA TRP A 88 -2.16 -6.01 3.54
C TRP A 88 -1.08 -6.61 2.63
N PRO A 89 -0.72 -7.90 2.78
CA PRO A 89 0.35 -8.50 1.96
C PRO A 89 0.02 -8.64 0.48
N SER A 90 -1.24 -8.46 0.09
CA SER A 90 -1.67 -8.39 -1.32
C SER A 90 -1.19 -7.11 -2.02
N TYR A 91 -0.99 -6.01 -1.29
CA TYR A 91 -0.55 -4.74 -1.88
C TYR A 91 0.78 -4.86 -2.61
N PRO A 92 1.88 -5.35 -2.00
CA PRO A 92 3.13 -5.55 -2.72
C PRO A 92 3.02 -6.57 -3.85
N ARG A 93 2.18 -7.60 -3.71
CA ARG A 93 1.89 -8.55 -4.79
C ARG A 93 1.22 -7.86 -5.98
N SER A 94 0.24 -6.99 -5.72
CA SER A 94 -0.44 -6.23 -6.77
C SER A 94 0.54 -5.36 -7.55
N ILE A 95 1.51 -4.72 -6.88
CA ILE A 95 2.56 -3.95 -7.55
C ILE A 95 3.38 -4.84 -8.49
N VAL A 96 3.87 -5.97 -7.99
CA VAL A 96 4.70 -6.89 -8.78
C VAL A 96 3.94 -7.47 -9.97
N TYR A 97 2.69 -7.90 -9.79
CA TYR A 97 1.95 -8.60 -10.83
C TYR A 97 1.18 -7.67 -11.78
N THR A 98 0.98 -6.38 -11.45
CA THR A 98 0.15 -5.49 -12.29
C THR A 98 0.75 -4.12 -12.59
N GLN A 99 1.80 -3.69 -11.89
CA GLN A 99 2.43 -2.38 -12.11
C GLN A 99 3.85 -2.51 -12.68
N LEU A 100 4.65 -3.44 -12.15
CA LEU A 100 6.02 -3.71 -12.59
C LEU A 100 6.08 -4.79 -13.68
N THR A 101 5.22 -4.66 -14.69
CA THR A 101 5.00 -5.66 -15.74
C THR A 101 5.51 -5.23 -17.10
N THR A 102 6.16 -4.06 -17.21
CA THR A 102 6.71 -3.63 -18.50
C THR A 102 8.00 -4.38 -18.82
N VAL A 103 8.34 -4.44 -20.11
CA VAL A 103 9.62 -4.99 -20.57
C VAL A 103 10.81 -4.26 -19.94
N GLU A 104 10.70 -2.96 -19.74
CA GLU A 104 11.76 -2.17 -19.12
C GLU A 104 11.95 -2.53 -17.65
N ASP A 105 10.85 -2.66 -16.89
CA ASP A 105 10.89 -3.08 -15.49
C ASP A 105 11.54 -4.47 -15.34
N ALA A 106 11.18 -5.41 -16.21
CA ALA A 106 11.74 -6.76 -16.20
C ALA A 106 13.25 -6.77 -16.44
N ILE A 107 13.71 -6.05 -17.48
CA ILE A 107 15.14 -5.95 -17.82
C ILE A 107 15.90 -5.28 -16.68
N GLN A 108 15.39 -4.16 -16.13
CA GLN A 108 16.00 -3.52 -14.95
C GLN A 108 16.08 -4.48 -13.76
N GLY A 109 14.99 -5.22 -13.52
CA GLY A 109 14.90 -6.29 -12.53
C GLY A 109 16.04 -7.30 -12.69
N PHE A 110 16.16 -7.94 -13.85
CA PHE A 110 17.19 -8.95 -14.12
C PHE A 110 18.62 -8.46 -13.86
N ARG A 111 18.86 -7.16 -14.06
CA ARG A 111 20.18 -6.54 -13.83
C ARG A 111 20.44 -6.16 -12.37
N SER A 112 19.42 -6.23 -11.51
CA SER A 112 19.48 -5.83 -10.11
C SER A 112 19.61 -6.99 -9.11
N PHE A 113 19.13 -8.19 -9.44
CA PHE A 113 19.13 -9.34 -8.51
C PHE A 113 20.11 -10.45 -8.91
N ASP A 114 20.35 -11.38 -7.98
CA ASP A 114 21.33 -12.46 -8.14
C ASP A 114 21.00 -13.37 -9.35
N THR A 115 22.00 -13.66 -10.17
CA THR A 115 21.87 -14.52 -11.35
C THR A 115 21.32 -15.91 -11.02
N PHE A 116 21.60 -16.48 -9.84
CA PHE A 116 21.05 -17.77 -9.41
C PHE A 116 19.54 -17.73 -9.15
N TYR A 117 18.99 -16.57 -8.77
CA TYR A 117 17.56 -16.43 -8.48
C TYR A 117 16.70 -16.39 -9.76
N THR A 118 17.31 -16.12 -10.92
CA THR A 118 16.60 -15.94 -12.21
C THR A 118 15.82 -17.19 -12.67
N ILE A 119 16.30 -18.39 -12.35
CA ILE A 119 15.62 -19.67 -12.67
C ILE A 119 14.54 -20.05 -11.66
N SER A 120 14.48 -19.33 -10.54
CA SER A 120 13.45 -19.48 -9.50
C SER A 120 12.32 -18.48 -9.67
N LEU A 121 12.30 -17.70 -10.76
CA LEU A 121 11.15 -16.89 -11.13
C LEU A 121 9.95 -17.80 -11.46
N PHE A 122 8.80 -17.45 -10.91
CA PHE A 122 7.58 -18.23 -11.10
C PHE A 122 6.93 -17.90 -12.43
N THR A 123 7.29 -18.66 -13.44
CA THR A 123 6.66 -18.64 -14.76
C THR A 123 6.84 -19.99 -15.42
N GLN A 124 5.80 -20.51 -16.07
CA GLN A 124 5.87 -21.74 -16.86
C GLN A 124 6.22 -21.38 -18.30
N TYR A 125 7.38 -21.82 -18.79
CA TYR A 125 7.80 -21.50 -20.15
C TYR A 125 6.93 -22.18 -21.19
N CYS A 126 6.63 -21.44 -22.25
CA CYS A 126 5.95 -21.93 -23.44
C CYS A 126 6.96 -22.18 -24.57
N TRP A 127 8.03 -21.38 -24.62
CA TRP A 127 9.06 -21.47 -25.64
C TRP A 127 10.46 -21.20 -25.09
N VAL A 128 11.46 -21.79 -25.76
CA VAL A 128 12.86 -21.46 -25.52
C VAL A 128 13.18 -20.05 -26.04
N ASP A 129 12.71 -19.71 -27.23
CA ASP A 129 13.13 -18.53 -28.00
C ASP A 129 11.96 -17.65 -28.43
N PHE A 130 12.24 -16.37 -28.71
CA PHE A 130 11.23 -15.39 -29.13
C PHE A 130 10.63 -15.67 -30.51
N ASP A 131 11.24 -16.52 -31.34
CA ASP A 131 10.68 -16.93 -32.63
C ASP A 131 9.79 -18.19 -32.53
N ASN A 132 9.50 -18.66 -31.31
CA ASN A 132 8.64 -19.83 -31.04
C ASN A 132 9.13 -21.12 -31.74
N ARG A 133 10.44 -21.29 -31.97
CA ARG A 133 10.99 -22.45 -32.70
C ARG A 133 10.96 -23.73 -31.87
N TRP A 134 11.08 -23.58 -30.55
CA TRP A 134 11.15 -24.71 -29.63
C TRP A 134 10.11 -24.57 -28.52
N GLU A 135 9.06 -25.38 -28.61
CA GLU A 135 7.98 -25.48 -27.64
C GLU A 135 8.42 -26.21 -26.37
N MET A 136 7.88 -25.78 -25.22
CA MET A 136 8.25 -26.29 -23.89
C MET A 136 7.07 -26.58 -22.96
N ALA A 137 5.84 -26.18 -23.30
CA ALA A 137 4.72 -26.38 -22.38
C ALA A 137 4.49 -27.86 -22.10
N HIS A 138 4.25 -28.18 -20.82
CA HIS A 138 4.15 -29.54 -20.33
C HIS A 138 3.05 -30.33 -21.05
N THR A 139 1.87 -29.74 -21.29
CA THR A 139 0.80 -30.40 -22.04
C THR A 139 0.53 -29.75 -23.39
N ILE A 140 -0.05 -30.52 -24.33
CA ILE A 140 -0.44 -29.99 -25.64
C ILE A 140 -1.53 -28.91 -25.52
N GLN A 141 -2.43 -29.05 -24.56
CA GLN A 141 -3.50 -28.09 -24.29
C GLN A 141 -2.92 -26.79 -23.73
N ARG A 142 -1.95 -26.88 -22.81
CA ARG A 142 -1.23 -25.69 -22.35
C ARG A 142 -0.46 -25.02 -23.49
N GLN A 143 0.22 -25.78 -24.35
CA GLN A 143 0.91 -25.20 -25.51
C GLN A 143 -0.08 -24.46 -26.43
N ALA A 144 -1.28 -25.00 -26.65
CA ALA A 144 -2.34 -24.32 -27.40
C ALA A 144 -2.80 -23.03 -26.71
N ARG A 145 -2.95 -23.02 -25.37
CA ARG A 145 -3.23 -21.79 -24.61
C ARG A 145 -2.11 -20.76 -24.75
N CYS A 146 -0.85 -21.18 -24.72
CA CYS A 146 0.30 -20.28 -24.92
C CYS A 146 0.16 -19.49 -26.23
N TYR A 147 -0.11 -20.17 -27.34
CA TYR A 147 -0.34 -19.51 -28.63
C TYR A 147 -1.57 -18.60 -28.63
N GLN A 148 -2.63 -18.94 -27.91
CA GLN A 148 -3.85 -18.13 -27.92
C GLN A 148 -3.76 -16.89 -27.03
N ARG A 149 -3.02 -16.96 -25.91
CA ARG A 149 -3.12 -15.96 -24.83
C ARG A 149 -1.79 -15.34 -24.39
N TYR A 150 -0.66 -16.05 -24.47
CA TYR A 150 0.57 -15.64 -23.77
C TYR A 150 1.70 -15.14 -24.68
N GLN A 151 1.53 -15.12 -26.01
CA GLN A 151 2.60 -14.72 -26.94
C GLN A 151 3.20 -13.33 -26.68
N GLN A 152 2.40 -12.39 -26.16
CA GLN A 152 2.87 -11.03 -25.89
C GLN A 152 3.62 -10.89 -24.55
N ASN A 153 3.55 -11.91 -23.70
CA ASN A 153 4.14 -11.93 -22.37
C ASN A 153 5.54 -12.55 -22.42
N GLY A 154 6.57 -11.72 -22.26
CA GLY A 154 7.98 -12.14 -22.24
C GLY A 154 8.32 -13.13 -21.14
N ALA A 155 7.50 -13.26 -20.08
CA ALA A 155 7.74 -14.20 -18.99
C ALA A 155 7.63 -15.66 -19.41
N VAL A 156 6.91 -15.99 -20.49
CA VAL A 156 6.78 -17.38 -20.96
C VAL A 156 7.89 -17.80 -21.94
N TYR A 157 8.88 -16.93 -22.16
CA TYR A 157 10.01 -17.15 -23.05
C TYR A 157 11.31 -17.28 -22.26
N LEU A 158 12.01 -18.39 -22.40
CA LEU A 158 13.27 -18.59 -21.69
C LEU A 158 14.37 -17.60 -22.16
N GLU A 159 14.37 -17.26 -23.46
CA GLU A 159 15.24 -16.26 -24.07
C GLU A 159 15.20 -14.91 -23.34
N ALA A 160 14.04 -14.50 -22.80
CA ALA A 160 13.91 -13.24 -22.07
C ALA A 160 14.91 -13.12 -20.92
N ILE A 161 14.99 -14.16 -20.08
CA ILE A 161 15.92 -14.16 -18.94
C ILE A 161 17.35 -14.43 -19.43
N LEU A 162 17.54 -15.44 -20.28
CA LEU A 162 18.88 -15.87 -20.68
C LEU A 162 19.67 -14.79 -21.42
N ARG A 163 19.01 -13.87 -22.13
CA ARG A 163 19.69 -12.73 -22.75
C ARG A 163 20.22 -11.70 -21.77
N ASN A 164 19.68 -11.65 -20.55
CA ASN A 164 19.88 -10.55 -19.59
C ASN A 164 20.75 -10.91 -18.39
N ILE A 165 21.26 -12.13 -18.31
CA ILE A 165 22.02 -12.67 -17.18
C ILE A 165 23.52 -12.82 -17.45
N ASP A 166 24.29 -13.03 -16.38
CA ASP A 166 25.70 -13.41 -16.45
C ASP A 166 25.83 -14.93 -16.67
N TRP A 167 26.08 -15.35 -17.91
CA TRP A 167 26.10 -16.76 -18.29
C TRP A 167 27.17 -17.57 -17.57
N ASP A 168 28.35 -17.02 -17.31
CA ASP A 168 29.44 -17.75 -16.64
C ASP A 168 29.02 -18.12 -15.20
N LYS A 169 28.38 -17.18 -14.49
CA LYS A 169 27.81 -17.45 -13.16
C LYS A 169 26.64 -18.41 -13.23
N TRP A 170 25.75 -18.22 -14.20
CA TRP A 170 24.55 -19.03 -14.35
C TRP A 170 24.87 -20.49 -14.66
N LEU A 171 25.82 -20.74 -15.57
CA LEU A 171 26.26 -22.09 -15.95
C LEU A 171 26.92 -22.85 -14.80
N ASN A 172 27.58 -22.16 -13.86
CA ASN A 172 28.22 -22.80 -12.71
C ASN A 172 27.23 -23.61 -11.85
N GLY A 173 25.96 -23.18 -11.77
CA GLY A 173 24.90 -23.92 -11.06
C GLY A 173 24.02 -24.77 -11.95
N ASN A 174 23.83 -24.38 -13.22
CA ASN A 174 22.73 -24.91 -14.04
C ASN A 174 23.17 -25.67 -15.30
N SER A 175 24.47 -25.67 -15.64
CA SER A 175 24.96 -26.19 -16.91
C SER A 175 24.51 -27.62 -17.19
N GLN A 176 24.73 -28.55 -16.25
CA GLN A 176 24.39 -29.96 -16.47
C GLN A 176 22.88 -30.14 -16.73
N SER A 177 22.04 -29.59 -15.85
CA SER A 177 20.58 -29.75 -15.95
C SER A 177 20.02 -29.04 -17.18
N PHE A 178 20.53 -27.85 -17.52
CA PHE A 178 20.15 -27.11 -18.72
C PHE A 178 20.53 -27.88 -20.00
N MET A 179 21.74 -28.45 -20.05
CA MET A 179 22.17 -29.23 -21.21
C MET A 179 21.34 -30.49 -21.38
N ILE A 180 21.01 -31.21 -20.30
CA ILE A 180 20.15 -32.39 -20.37
C ILE A 180 18.73 -32.02 -20.84
N GLY A 181 18.12 -31.03 -20.20
CA GLY A 181 16.73 -30.65 -20.47
C GLY A 181 16.53 -29.97 -21.82
N ILE A 182 17.46 -29.12 -22.24
CA ILE A 182 17.28 -28.22 -23.41
C ILE A 182 18.48 -28.30 -24.35
N GLY A 183 19.68 -27.99 -23.87
CA GLY A 183 20.84 -27.72 -24.71
C GLY A 183 21.22 -28.85 -25.67
N ASN A 184 21.16 -30.11 -25.21
CA ASN A 184 21.48 -31.29 -26.02
C ASN A 184 20.53 -31.47 -27.21
N PHE A 185 19.26 -31.08 -27.06
CA PHE A 185 18.32 -31.09 -28.18
C PHE A 185 18.64 -29.97 -29.17
N LEU A 186 18.88 -28.75 -28.68
CA LEU A 186 19.21 -27.60 -29.53
C LEU A 186 20.46 -27.83 -30.38
N LEU A 187 21.49 -28.49 -29.82
CA LEU A 187 22.74 -28.82 -30.52
C LEU A 187 22.54 -29.73 -31.74
N GLN A 188 21.40 -30.40 -31.89
CA GLN A 188 21.10 -31.24 -33.06
C GLN A 188 20.79 -30.44 -34.33
N SER A 189 20.54 -29.13 -34.20
CA SER A 189 20.21 -28.23 -35.32
C SER A 189 21.20 -27.09 -35.45
N SER A 190 21.42 -26.59 -36.68
CA SER A 190 22.26 -25.40 -36.91
C SER A 190 21.71 -24.15 -36.22
N ASP A 191 20.39 -24.01 -36.19
CA ASP A 191 19.72 -22.86 -35.57
C ASP A 191 19.88 -22.87 -34.05
N GLY A 192 19.79 -24.04 -33.41
CA GLY A 192 20.00 -24.17 -31.96
C GLY A 192 21.45 -23.94 -31.55
N GLN A 193 22.41 -24.40 -32.35
CA GLN A 193 23.84 -24.09 -32.14
C GLN A 193 24.10 -22.58 -32.23
N LEU A 194 23.50 -21.91 -33.22
CA LEU A 194 23.64 -20.46 -33.38
C LEU A 194 23.01 -19.70 -32.20
N TRP A 195 21.81 -20.08 -31.78
CA TRP A 195 21.12 -19.47 -30.64
C TRP A 195 21.96 -19.60 -29.35
N LEU A 196 22.44 -20.82 -29.03
CA LEU A 196 23.29 -21.05 -27.85
C LEU A 196 24.60 -20.24 -27.87
N SER A 197 25.13 -19.92 -29.05
CA SER A 197 26.35 -19.11 -29.18
C SER A 197 26.12 -17.59 -29.06
N ASN A 198 24.92 -17.11 -29.37
CA ASN A 198 24.60 -15.68 -29.41
C ASN A 198 24.06 -15.14 -28.09
N GLU A 199 23.26 -15.92 -27.36
CA GLU A 199 22.55 -15.42 -26.18
C GLU A 199 23.48 -14.96 -25.04
N PRO A 200 24.64 -15.60 -24.80
CA PRO A 200 25.61 -15.10 -23.82
C PRO A 200 26.11 -13.66 -24.05
N HIS A 201 25.98 -13.13 -25.26
CA HIS A 201 26.51 -11.83 -25.66
C HIS A 201 25.41 -10.88 -26.16
N ALA A 202 24.15 -11.20 -25.89
CA ALA A 202 22.98 -10.48 -26.38
C ALA A 202 22.83 -9.07 -25.78
N PHE A 203 22.92 -8.95 -24.46
CA PHE A 203 22.65 -7.70 -23.76
C PHE A 203 23.73 -6.64 -24.00
N LYS A 204 23.31 -5.42 -24.36
CA LYS A 204 24.17 -4.25 -24.54
C LYS A 204 23.75 -3.08 -23.67
N SER A 205 22.47 -2.70 -23.78
CA SER A 205 21.83 -1.71 -22.92
C SER A 205 20.34 -2.00 -22.80
N ILE A 206 19.71 -1.46 -21.77
CA ILE A 206 18.26 -1.57 -21.52
C ILE A 206 17.48 -1.13 -22.76
N ASP A 207 17.76 0.06 -23.30
CA ASP A 207 17.05 0.60 -24.47
C ASP A 207 17.12 -0.31 -25.71
N THR A 208 18.28 -0.90 -25.97
CA THR A 208 18.45 -1.79 -27.13
C THR A 208 17.71 -3.10 -26.95
N GLU A 209 17.68 -3.63 -25.73
CA GLU A 209 17.02 -4.89 -25.41
C GLU A 209 15.50 -4.73 -25.40
N VAL A 210 14.98 -3.63 -24.83
CA VAL A 210 13.55 -3.25 -24.92
C VAL A 210 13.09 -3.16 -26.38
N LYS A 211 13.90 -2.54 -27.26
CA LYS A 211 13.59 -2.47 -28.70
C LYS A 211 13.59 -3.83 -29.37
N TYR A 212 14.52 -4.72 -29.00
CA TYR A 212 14.57 -6.08 -29.53
C TYR A 212 13.32 -6.88 -29.15
N TRP A 213 12.93 -6.88 -27.87
CA TRP A 213 11.72 -7.57 -27.41
C TRP A 213 10.47 -7.06 -28.10
N LYS A 214 10.32 -5.72 -28.21
CA LYS A 214 9.20 -5.11 -28.94
C LYS A 214 9.18 -5.49 -30.41
N SER A 215 10.34 -5.65 -31.05
CA SER A 215 10.43 -6.11 -32.44
C SER A 215 9.95 -7.56 -32.63
N LYS A 216 9.94 -8.35 -31.55
CA LYS A 216 9.41 -9.72 -31.49
C LYS A 216 7.94 -9.78 -31.05
N GLY A 217 7.29 -8.63 -30.87
CA GLY A 217 5.88 -8.56 -30.46
C GLY A 217 5.64 -8.70 -28.96
N ILE A 218 6.70 -8.65 -28.14
CA ILE A 218 6.61 -8.75 -26.68
C ILE A 218 6.36 -7.36 -26.10
N THR A 219 5.29 -7.24 -25.32
CA THR A 219 4.82 -5.95 -24.77
C THR A 219 4.83 -5.90 -23.26
N GLU A 220 4.78 -7.06 -22.60
CA GLU A 220 4.65 -7.20 -21.15
C GLU A 220 5.52 -8.34 -20.61
N TYR A 221 5.71 -8.37 -19.30
CA TYR A 221 6.40 -9.41 -18.56
C TYR A 221 5.63 -9.67 -17.26
N ILE A 222 4.68 -10.59 -17.32
CA ILE A 222 3.77 -10.92 -16.20
C ILE A 222 4.15 -12.31 -15.68
N LEU A 223 4.63 -12.35 -14.44
CA LEU A 223 4.93 -13.59 -13.72
C LEU A 223 3.66 -14.26 -13.20
N GLN A 224 3.76 -15.56 -12.91
CA GLN A 224 2.69 -16.32 -12.29
C GLN A 224 2.60 -16.04 -10.79
N TRP A 225 1.36 -15.90 -10.31
CA TRP A 225 1.08 -15.76 -8.89
C TRP A 225 1.49 -17.04 -8.15
N ASN A 226 2.26 -16.89 -7.08
CA ASN A 226 2.68 -18.01 -6.25
C ASN A 226 2.69 -17.60 -4.78
N ASN A 227 2.70 -18.60 -3.90
CA ASN A 227 2.76 -18.40 -2.46
C ASN A 227 4.02 -18.96 -1.81
N ARG A 228 5.05 -19.31 -2.60
CA ARG A 228 6.36 -19.74 -2.08
C ARG A 228 7.09 -18.61 -1.36
N ILE A 229 6.85 -17.37 -1.76
CA ILE A 229 7.61 -16.20 -1.27
C ILE A 229 6.64 -15.11 -0.82
N GLN A 230 6.89 -14.55 0.36
CA GLN A 230 6.28 -13.29 0.78
C GLN A 230 6.94 -12.16 0.00
N THR A 231 6.18 -11.50 -0.89
CA THR A 231 6.65 -10.28 -1.57
C THR A 231 6.91 -9.20 -0.54
N GLY A 232 8.15 -8.70 -0.53
CA GLY A 232 8.56 -7.61 0.33
C GLY A 232 8.35 -6.24 -0.33
N ILE A 233 8.22 -5.21 0.49
CA ILE A 233 8.13 -3.82 0.07
C ILE A 233 8.64 -2.90 1.17
N SER A 234 9.26 -1.80 0.78
CA SER A 234 9.64 -0.72 1.68
C SER A 234 9.28 0.61 1.01
N GLU A 235 8.22 1.24 1.48
CA GLU A 235 7.74 2.54 0.99
C GLU A 235 7.81 3.60 2.09
N SER A 236 8.07 4.83 1.67
CA SER A 236 8.13 5.99 2.55
C SER A 236 7.62 7.23 1.84
N ILE A 237 7.03 8.17 2.58
CA ILE A 237 6.75 9.52 2.09
C ILE A 237 7.88 10.44 2.47
N ALA A 238 8.27 11.33 1.56
CA ALA A 238 9.24 12.36 1.83
C ALA A 238 8.53 13.65 2.29
N VAL A 239 8.63 13.99 3.57
CA VAL A 239 8.18 15.29 4.07
C VAL A 239 9.29 16.31 3.85
N VAL A 240 8.97 17.40 3.16
CA VAL A 240 9.91 18.48 2.87
C VAL A 240 9.67 19.64 3.84
N ASN A 241 10.65 19.95 4.68
CA ASN A 241 10.53 21.05 5.65
C ASN A 241 10.89 22.42 5.04
N ALA A 242 10.80 23.49 5.83
CA ALA A 242 11.08 24.85 5.41
C ALA A 242 12.53 25.09 4.91
N PHE A 243 13.48 24.22 5.25
CA PHE A 243 14.87 24.29 4.74
C PHE A 243 15.05 23.54 3.41
N GLY A 244 13.99 22.89 2.90
CA GLY A 244 14.07 21.99 1.74
C GLY A 244 14.64 20.62 2.08
N TRP A 245 14.84 20.29 3.36
CA TRP A 245 15.29 18.97 3.77
C TRP A 245 14.17 17.95 3.61
N ARG A 246 14.52 16.79 3.06
CA ARG A 246 13.60 15.68 2.85
C ARG A 246 13.80 14.65 3.95
N GLN A 247 12.77 14.44 4.77
CA GLN A 247 12.75 13.40 5.78
C GLN A 247 11.82 12.27 5.32
N PRO A 248 12.31 11.03 5.18
CA PRO A 248 11.45 9.89 4.91
C PRO A 248 10.66 9.50 6.16
N LEU A 249 9.35 9.36 6.03
CA LEU A 249 8.48 8.70 7.00
C LEU A 249 8.10 7.33 6.44
N THR A 250 8.47 6.26 7.14
CA THR A 250 8.21 4.90 6.66
C THR A 250 6.72 4.62 6.69
N MET A 251 6.17 4.26 5.54
CA MET A 251 4.73 4.06 5.35
C MET A 251 4.34 2.60 5.38
N TYR A 252 5.13 1.79 4.68
CA TYR A 252 4.82 0.41 4.40
C TYR A 252 6.11 -0.38 4.46
N HIS A 253 6.19 -1.36 5.35
CA HIS A 253 7.36 -2.24 5.42
C HIS A 253 6.93 -3.68 5.65
N ILE A 254 7.01 -4.49 4.60
CA ILE A 254 6.87 -5.95 4.68
C ILE A 254 8.18 -6.54 4.22
N ALA A 255 8.81 -7.36 5.06
CA ALA A 255 10.05 -8.02 4.71
C ALA A 255 9.79 -9.15 3.69
N HIS A 256 10.70 -9.29 2.74
CA HIS A 256 10.73 -10.47 1.87
C HIS A 256 11.13 -11.70 2.70
N SER A 257 10.39 -12.80 2.55
CA SER A 257 10.71 -14.07 3.23
C SER A 257 10.32 -15.29 2.39
N ALA A 258 11.12 -16.35 2.49
CA ALA A 258 10.78 -17.65 1.91
C ALA A 258 9.73 -18.35 2.77
N ARG A 259 8.79 -19.05 2.13
CA ARG A 259 7.65 -19.75 2.75
C ARG A 259 7.62 -21.23 2.36
N GLU A 260 8.78 -21.87 2.21
CA GLU A 260 8.88 -23.27 1.75
C GLU A 260 7.94 -24.23 2.50
N PRO A 261 7.85 -24.23 3.85
CA PRO A 261 6.93 -25.14 4.57
C PRO A 261 5.45 -24.84 4.36
N SER A 262 5.13 -23.68 3.77
CA SER A 262 3.79 -23.16 3.51
C SER A 262 3.51 -23.02 2.02
N TRP A 263 4.38 -23.57 1.16
CA TRP A 263 4.26 -23.48 -0.29
C TRP A 263 3.26 -24.50 -0.82
N THR A 264 2.09 -24.03 -1.23
CA THR A 264 1.00 -24.89 -1.74
C THR A 264 0.79 -24.77 -3.24
N THR A 265 1.22 -23.66 -3.84
CA THR A 265 1.23 -23.48 -5.31
C THR A 265 2.19 -24.43 -6.05
N PHE A 266 3.10 -25.11 -5.34
CA PHE A 266 4.01 -26.12 -5.89
C PHE A 266 3.28 -27.20 -6.68
N GLY A 267 2.07 -27.60 -6.25
CA GLY A 267 1.28 -28.59 -7.01
C GLY A 267 0.79 -28.06 -8.35
N LEU A 268 0.49 -26.77 -8.45
CA LEU A 268 0.04 -26.14 -9.69
C LEU A 268 1.20 -25.97 -10.66
N TYR A 269 2.31 -25.45 -10.14
CA TYR A 269 3.60 -25.33 -10.83
C TYR A 269 4.75 -25.12 -9.83
N TRP A 270 5.84 -25.87 -10.03
CA TRP A 270 6.99 -25.90 -9.14
C TRP A 270 8.21 -25.06 -9.55
N SER A 271 8.10 -24.16 -10.52
CA SER A 271 9.23 -23.40 -11.09
C SER A 271 10.14 -24.20 -12.02
N PHE A 272 10.87 -23.48 -12.86
CA PHE A 272 11.73 -24.04 -13.89
C PHE A 272 12.93 -24.80 -13.32
N THR A 273 13.31 -24.48 -12.07
CA THR A 273 14.38 -25.17 -11.39
C THR A 273 14.04 -26.66 -11.21
N ASP A 274 12.78 -26.96 -10.87
CA ASP A 274 12.32 -28.33 -10.70
C ASP A 274 12.08 -29.03 -12.04
N ASP A 275 11.68 -28.32 -13.10
CA ASP A 275 11.62 -28.88 -14.47
C ASP A 275 13.01 -29.39 -14.92
N LEU A 276 14.06 -28.60 -14.67
CA LEU A 276 15.45 -28.99 -14.97
C LEU A 276 15.94 -30.15 -14.08
N TRP A 277 15.48 -30.21 -12.82
CA TRP A 277 15.79 -31.33 -11.93
C TRP A 277 15.14 -32.62 -12.43
N VAL A 278 13.85 -32.60 -12.78
CA VAL A 278 13.11 -33.74 -13.36
C VAL A 278 13.78 -34.20 -14.67
N ALA A 279 14.18 -33.27 -15.53
CA ALA A 279 14.95 -33.55 -16.74
C ALA A 279 16.25 -34.32 -16.44
N SER A 280 16.97 -33.90 -15.39
CA SER A 280 18.25 -34.48 -15.01
C SER A 280 18.12 -35.90 -14.45
N ILE A 281 17.14 -36.16 -13.58
CA ILE A 281 16.93 -37.48 -12.98
C ILE A 281 16.36 -38.49 -13.98
N SER A 282 15.56 -38.00 -14.94
CA SER A 282 14.90 -38.83 -15.96
C SER A 282 15.73 -38.96 -17.24
N ASN A 283 16.85 -38.23 -17.34
CA ASN A 283 17.65 -38.08 -18.57
C ASN A 283 16.78 -37.76 -19.81
N GLY A 284 15.80 -36.88 -19.60
CA GLY A 284 14.78 -36.50 -20.57
C GLY A 284 14.87 -35.02 -20.94
N SER A 285 14.28 -34.65 -22.07
CA SER A 285 14.23 -33.26 -22.51
C SER A 285 12.87 -32.63 -22.18
N ILE A 286 12.88 -31.32 -21.93
CA ILE A 286 11.66 -30.51 -21.75
C ILE A 286 11.31 -29.72 -23.03
N VAL A 287 12.03 -29.97 -24.13
CA VAL A 287 11.67 -29.44 -25.45
C VAL A 287 10.73 -30.43 -26.14
N ARG A 288 9.55 -29.96 -26.55
CA ARG A 288 8.43 -30.79 -27.01
C ARG A 288 8.72 -31.62 -28.26
N ASN A 289 9.56 -31.10 -29.15
CA ASN A 289 9.96 -31.79 -30.39
C ASN A 289 11.05 -32.86 -30.18
N SER A 290 11.54 -33.06 -28.96
CA SER A 290 12.52 -34.08 -28.66
C SER A 290 11.89 -35.49 -28.63
N THR A 291 12.68 -36.52 -28.94
CA THR A 291 12.22 -37.90 -28.90
C THR A 291 12.03 -38.44 -27.48
N ASN A 292 12.58 -37.76 -26.48
CA ASN A 292 12.53 -38.10 -25.06
C ASN A 292 11.89 -36.97 -24.23
N PHE A 293 10.85 -36.35 -24.78
CA PHE A 293 10.10 -35.27 -24.12
C PHE A 293 9.38 -35.76 -22.85
N LEU A 294 9.45 -34.98 -21.77
CA LEU A 294 8.91 -35.34 -20.45
C LEU A 294 7.51 -34.76 -20.13
N GLY A 295 7.09 -33.69 -20.82
CA GLY A 295 5.98 -32.86 -20.35
C GLY A 295 4.62 -33.57 -20.28
N ASP A 296 4.22 -34.28 -21.35
CA ASP A 296 2.82 -34.70 -21.55
C ASP A 296 2.29 -35.70 -20.51
N THR A 297 3.18 -36.37 -19.79
CA THR A 297 2.82 -37.35 -18.75
C THR A 297 3.80 -37.29 -17.57
N SER A 298 5.10 -37.36 -17.85
CA SER A 298 6.10 -37.55 -16.79
C SER A 298 6.21 -36.36 -15.84
N MET A 299 5.86 -35.15 -16.27
CA MET A 299 5.95 -33.98 -15.38
C MET A 299 4.95 -34.08 -14.22
N GLU A 300 3.71 -34.48 -14.49
CA GLU A 300 2.71 -34.73 -13.44
C GLU A 300 3.02 -35.99 -12.62
N ASP A 301 3.49 -37.06 -13.26
CA ASP A 301 3.84 -38.31 -12.56
C ASP A 301 4.93 -38.11 -11.51
N ASN A 302 5.92 -37.24 -11.78
CA ASN A 302 7.00 -36.91 -10.84
C ASN A 302 6.50 -36.12 -9.62
N TYR A 303 5.31 -35.53 -9.67
CA TYR A 303 4.69 -34.88 -8.52
C TYR A 303 4.12 -35.89 -7.50
N TYR A 304 3.80 -37.11 -7.96
CA TYR A 304 3.44 -38.26 -7.10
C TYR A 304 2.24 -38.03 -6.16
N VAL A 305 1.29 -37.15 -6.54
CA VAL A 305 0.04 -36.92 -5.78
C VAL A 305 -1.17 -37.47 -6.53
N TYR A 306 -1.29 -37.19 -7.82
CA TYR A 306 -2.31 -37.78 -8.67
C TYR A 306 -1.90 -39.20 -9.09
N PRO A 307 -2.81 -40.20 -9.10
CA PRO A 307 -4.22 -40.19 -8.68
C PRO A 307 -4.43 -40.70 -7.25
N PHE A 308 -3.46 -40.53 -6.34
CA PHE A 308 -3.43 -41.23 -5.05
C PHE A 308 -4.33 -40.62 -3.97
N THR A 309 -4.84 -39.41 -4.17
CA THR A 309 -5.78 -38.75 -3.24
C THR A 309 -7.06 -38.35 -3.96
N SER A 310 -8.20 -38.41 -3.27
CA SER A 310 -9.49 -37.99 -3.85
C SER A 310 -9.48 -36.51 -4.28
N ALA A 311 -8.83 -35.63 -3.51
CA ALA A 311 -8.69 -34.23 -3.88
C ALA A 311 -7.86 -34.05 -5.17
N SER A 312 -6.80 -34.84 -5.37
CA SER A 312 -5.98 -34.75 -6.58
C SER A 312 -6.73 -35.18 -7.82
N ILE A 313 -7.58 -36.21 -7.73
CA ILE A 313 -8.43 -36.67 -8.83
C ILE A 313 -9.39 -35.56 -9.23
N VAL A 314 -10.10 -34.98 -8.25
CA VAL A 314 -11.06 -33.90 -8.49
C VAL A 314 -10.38 -32.67 -9.13
N ILE A 315 -9.19 -32.29 -8.67
CA ILE A 315 -8.45 -31.16 -9.24
C ILE A 315 -7.97 -31.46 -10.66
N HIS A 316 -7.36 -32.63 -10.88
CA HIS A 316 -6.88 -33.05 -12.19
C HIS A 316 -8.02 -33.06 -13.23
N ASP A 317 -9.16 -33.68 -12.88
CA ASP A 317 -10.31 -33.84 -13.79
C ASP A 317 -10.97 -32.49 -14.15
N LEU A 318 -11.02 -31.55 -13.20
CA LEU A 318 -11.83 -30.34 -13.33
C LEU A 318 -11.02 -29.09 -13.70
N VAL A 319 -9.77 -29.01 -13.27
CA VAL A 319 -8.87 -27.88 -13.54
C VAL A 319 -7.89 -28.28 -14.64
N GLY A 320 -7.19 -29.39 -14.46
CA GLY A 320 -6.25 -29.95 -15.42
C GLY A 320 -5.04 -30.60 -14.72
N PRO A 321 -4.12 -31.17 -15.50
CA PRO A 321 -2.92 -31.82 -14.98
C PRO A 321 -2.09 -30.89 -14.08
N PHE A 322 -1.58 -31.44 -12.96
CA PHE A 322 -0.64 -30.74 -12.10
C PHE A 322 0.63 -30.37 -12.87
N GLN A 323 1.36 -29.36 -12.39
CA GLN A 323 2.49 -28.76 -13.12
C GLN A 323 2.15 -28.09 -14.46
N SER A 324 0.86 -27.94 -14.79
CA SER A 324 0.38 -27.32 -16.04
C SER A 324 -0.76 -26.31 -15.81
N ILE A 325 -0.98 -25.90 -14.56
CA ILE A 325 -2.02 -24.95 -14.16
C ILE A 325 -1.36 -23.58 -13.98
N ASP A 326 -1.71 -22.63 -14.84
CA ASP A 326 -1.19 -21.26 -14.77
C ASP A 326 -1.97 -20.46 -13.70
N THR A 327 -1.29 -19.55 -13.01
CA THR A 327 -1.88 -18.69 -11.98
C THR A 327 -1.61 -17.21 -12.27
N PHE A 328 -2.65 -16.40 -12.40
CA PHE A 328 -2.51 -14.96 -12.65
C PHE A 328 -3.27 -14.13 -11.63
N PHE A 329 -2.61 -13.11 -11.07
CA PHE A 329 -3.23 -12.14 -10.19
C PHE A 329 -4.13 -11.20 -11.00
N ILE A 330 -5.37 -10.97 -10.55
CA ILE A 330 -6.31 -10.07 -11.20
C ILE A 330 -6.53 -8.83 -10.32
N SER A 331 -6.32 -7.66 -10.92
CA SER A 331 -6.61 -6.38 -10.28
C SER A 331 -8.11 -6.07 -10.27
N PRO A 332 -8.60 -5.36 -9.23
CA PRO A 332 -9.96 -4.82 -9.24
C PRO A 332 -10.21 -3.94 -10.47
N PRO A 333 -11.39 -4.03 -11.13
CA PRO A 333 -11.74 -3.12 -12.21
C PRO A 333 -11.77 -1.66 -11.75
N ILE A 334 -11.32 -0.74 -12.61
CA ILE A 334 -11.26 0.69 -12.28
C ILE A 334 -12.64 1.27 -11.89
N GLN A 335 -13.72 0.77 -12.51
CA GLN A 335 -15.08 1.21 -12.18
C GLN A 335 -15.47 0.84 -10.75
N LEU A 336 -14.98 -0.30 -10.25
CA LEU A 336 -15.23 -0.74 -8.88
C LEU A 336 -14.44 0.10 -7.88
N THR A 337 -13.18 0.42 -8.17
CA THR A 337 -12.34 1.27 -7.30
C THR A 337 -12.91 2.69 -7.21
N GLU A 338 -13.32 3.28 -8.33
CA GLU A 338 -13.96 4.61 -8.38
C GLU A 338 -15.29 4.64 -7.62
N MET A 339 -16.11 3.59 -7.74
CA MET A 339 -17.37 3.47 -7.01
C MET A 339 -17.15 3.44 -5.50
N ILE A 340 -16.19 2.65 -5.02
CA ILE A 340 -15.87 2.54 -3.59
C ILE A 340 -15.22 3.81 -3.05
N ALA A 341 -14.35 4.47 -3.84
CA ALA A 341 -13.79 5.78 -3.49
C ALA A 341 -14.89 6.84 -3.32
N THR A 342 -15.80 6.92 -4.30
CA THR A 342 -16.94 7.83 -4.29
C THR A 342 -17.82 7.58 -3.08
N PHE A 343 -18.16 6.31 -2.83
CA PHE A 343 -18.88 5.91 -1.62
C PHE A 343 -18.17 6.45 -0.37
N ASN A 344 -16.90 6.09 -0.15
CA ASN A 344 -16.19 6.49 1.06
C ASN A 344 -16.15 7.99 1.29
N SER A 345 -15.94 8.78 0.23
CA SER A 345 -15.96 10.25 0.31
C SER A 345 -17.29 10.80 0.84
N ILE A 346 -18.41 10.29 0.33
CA ILE A 346 -19.77 10.72 0.72
C ILE A 346 -20.06 10.36 2.17
N PHE A 347 -19.72 9.13 2.58
CA PHE A 347 -19.99 8.67 3.95
C PHE A 347 -19.19 9.44 4.99
N ILE A 348 -17.91 9.65 4.72
CA ILE A 348 -17.03 10.40 5.61
C ILE A 348 -17.53 11.85 5.78
N GLN A 349 -18.00 12.49 4.71
CA GLN A 349 -18.58 13.82 4.78
C GLN A 349 -19.94 13.83 5.51
N ALA A 350 -20.80 12.84 5.27
CA ALA A 350 -22.10 12.72 5.93
C ALA A 350 -21.96 12.53 7.45
N PHE A 351 -21.03 11.68 7.90
CA PHE A 351 -20.80 11.44 9.32
C PHE A 351 -20.20 12.64 10.06
N GLN A 352 -19.42 13.48 9.36
CA GLN A 352 -18.92 14.73 9.94
C GLN A 352 -20.01 15.78 10.14
N THR A 353 -21.07 15.76 9.33
CA THR A 353 -22.18 16.74 9.42
C THR A 353 -23.32 16.27 10.32
N ASN A 354 -23.53 14.96 10.47
CA ASN A 354 -24.59 14.37 11.28
C ASN A 354 -24.05 13.44 12.37
N ALA A 355 -23.90 13.97 13.58
CA ALA A 355 -23.40 13.22 14.74
C ALA A 355 -24.30 12.04 15.13
N THR A 356 -25.62 12.16 14.99
CA THR A 356 -26.58 11.08 15.32
C THR A 356 -26.40 9.90 14.38
N LEU A 357 -26.28 10.17 13.08
CA LEU A 357 -26.02 9.16 12.04
C LEU A 357 -24.70 8.42 12.33
N PHE A 358 -23.66 9.16 12.71
CA PHE A 358 -22.37 8.57 13.05
C PHE A 358 -22.41 7.69 14.31
N GLN A 359 -23.19 8.06 15.33
CA GLN A 359 -23.38 7.21 16.52
C GLN A 359 -24.14 5.92 16.17
N SER A 360 -25.17 6.00 15.33
CA SER A 360 -25.86 4.81 14.82
C SER A 360 -24.92 3.88 14.05
N TYR A 361 -24.05 4.43 13.21
CA TYR A 361 -23.01 3.68 12.51
C TYR A 361 -22.02 2.99 13.46
N LYS A 362 -21.55 3.69 14.50
CA LYS A 362 -20.64 3.12 15.52
C LYS A 362 -21.24 1.96 16.30
N ASN A 363 -22.57 1.93 16.46
CA ASN A 363 -23.27 0.86 17.17
C ASN A 363 -23.46 -0.41 16.33
N LEU A 364 -23.16 -0.38 15.02
CA LEU A 364 -23.24 -1.57 14.18
C LEU A 364 -22.22 -2.62 14.64
N PRO A 365 -22.64 -3.89 14.81
CA PRO A 365 -21.73 -4.94 15.23
C PRO A 365 -20.83 -5.43 14.07
N THR A 366 -19.62 -5.86 14.42
CA THR A 366 -18.82 -6.73 13.56
C THR A 366 -19.27 -8.17 13.80
N LEU A 367 -19.66 -8.90 12.75
CA LEU A 367 -20.24 -10.24 12.87
C LEU A 367 -19.54 -11.19 11.90
N THR A 368 -19.42 -12.46 12.28
CA THR A 368 -19.06 -13.55 11.36
C THR A 368 -20.31 -14.32 11.02
N LEU A 369 -20.67 -14.35 9.74
CA LEU A 369 -21.83 -15.05 9.20
C LEU A 369 -21.40 -16.32 8.46
N ASP A 370 -22.32 -17.28 8.35
CA ASP A 370 -22.10 -18.59 7.71
C ASP A 370 -22.99 -18.82 6.48
N PRO A 371 -22.98 -17.91 5.47
CA PRO A 371 -23.81 -18.06 4.28
C PRO A 371 -23.29 -19.16 3.36
N ILE A 372 -24.18 -20.02 2.90
CA ILE A 372 -23.89 -21.05 1.89
C ILE A 372 -24.83 -20.86 0.70
N PRO A 373 -24.32 -20.80 -0.55
CA PRO A 373 -25.17 -20.76 -1.74
C PRO A 373 -26.18 -21.93 -1.73
N LYS A 374 -27.45 -21.66 -2.05
CA LYS A 374 -28.52 -22.68 -1.99
C LYS A 374 -28.20 -23.93 -2.81
N THR A 375 -27.58 -23.75 -3.98
CA THR A 375 -27.16 -24.83 -4.89
C THR A 375 -26.11 -25.76 -4.28
N TRP A 376 -25.43 -25.32 -3.21
CA TRP A 376 -24.37 -26.07 -2.54
C TRP A 376 -24.88 -26.78 -1.28
N GLN A 377 -26.13 -26.62 -0.86
CA GLN A 377 -26.63 -27.16 0.42
C GLN A 377 -27.06 -28.64 0.35
N GLN A 378 -26.44 -29.46 -0.50
CA GLN A 378 -26.80 -30.89 -0.60
C GLN A 378 -26.04 -31.74 0.43
N SER A 379 -26.78 -32.58 1.17
CA SER A 379 -26.24 -33.42 2.25
C SER A 379 -25.36 -34.59 1.77
N SER A 380 -25.43 -34.95 0.49
CA SER A 380 -24.68 -36.07 -0.09
C SER A 380 -23.34 -35.69 -0.70
N TYR A 381 -23.01 -34.40 -0.79
CA TYR A 381 -21.76 -33.94 -1.40
C TYR A 381 -20.57 -34.13 -0.47
N GLN A 382 -19.44 -34.49 -1.08
CA GLN A 382 -18.12 -34.49 -0.46
C GLN A 382 -17.34 -33.29 -0.99
N TYR A 383 -16.86 -32.41 -0.12
CA TYR A 383 -16.17 -31.17 -0.50
C TYR A 383 -14.65 -31.28 -0.30
N TYR A 384 -13.88 -30.71 -1.22
CA TYR A 384 -12.41 -30.80 -1.26
C TYR A 384 -11.69 -29.44 -1.17
N GLY A 385 -12.40 -28.32 -1.12
CA GLY A 385 -11.82 -26.99 -0.93
C GLY A 385 -12.32 -25.97 -1.95
N GLY A 386 -12.19 -24.69 -1.60
CA GLY A 386 -12.55 -23.57 -2.47
C GLY A 386 -11.45 -23.13 -3.46
N GLY A 387 -10.54 -24.04 -3.82
CA GLY A 387 -9.48 -23.80 -4.79
C GLY A 387 -8.53 -24.99 -4.94
N PRO A 388 -7.65 -24.98 -5.96
CA PRO A 388 -6.83 -26.15 -6.32
C PRO A 388 -5.54 -26.31 -5.49
N LEU A 389 -5.31 -25.48 -4.46
CA LEU A 389 -4.05 -25.46 -3.71
C LEU A 389 -3.84 -26.70 -2.82
N CYS A 390 -4.92 -27.27 -2.28
CA CYS A 390 -4.84 -28.33 -1.28
C CYS A 390 -5.27 -29.68 -1.83
N ASN A 391 -4.37 -30.28 -2.60
CA ASN A 391 -4.57 -31.49 -3.39
C ASN A 391 -4.39 -32.82 -2.63
N ALA A 392 -4.08 -32.81 -1.34
CA ALA A 392 -3.93 -34.02 -0.53
C ALA A 392 -4.91 -34.10 0.66
N ARG A 393 -5.89 -33.18 0.75
CA ARG A 393 -6.86 -33.16 1.83
C ARG A 393 -7.93 -34.24 1.67
N ASN A 394 -8.41 -34.74 2.80
CA ASN A 394 -9.62 -35.57 2.85
C ASN A 394 -10.86 -34.71 2.61
N SER A 395 -11.94 -35.36 2.15
CA SER A 395 -13.22 -34.68 1.97
C SER A 395 -13.85 -34.21 3.28
N THR A 396 -14.67 -33.17 3.20
CA THR A 396 -15.53 -32.69 4.28
C THR A 396 -17.00 -32.82 3.92
N THR A 397 -17.86 -32.83 4.94
CA THR A 397 -19.33 -32.80 4.79
C THR A 397 -19.90 -31.38 4.78
N PHE A 398 -19.06 -30.37 4.97
CA PHE A 398 -19.42 -28.96 4.94
C PHE A 398 -18.64 -28.24 3.83
N VAL A 399 -19.24 -27.19 3.30
CA VAL A 399 -18.61 -26.28 2.33
C VAL A 399 -17.43 -25.59 3.00
N GLN A 400 -16.26 -25.77 2.41
CA GLN A 400 -15.01 -25.19 2.90
C GLN A 400 -14.88 -23.73 2.44
N ALA A 401 -14.11 -22.95 3.17
CA ALA A 401 -13.76 -21.60 2.78
C ALA A 401 -12.84 -21.59 1.53
N SER A 402 -12.68 -20.41 0.92
CA SER A 402 -11.97 -20.24 -0.36
C SER A 402 -10.46 -20.48 -0.24
N PHE A 403 -9.72 -20.42 -1.34
CA PHE A 403 -8.26 -20.46 -1.26
C PHE A 403 -7.71 -19.24 -0.49
N SER A 404 -6.53 -19.39 0.11
CA SER A 404 -5.80 -18.29 0.75
C SER A 404 -4.31 -18.41 0.46
N PHE A 405 -3.65 -17.27 0.29
CA PHE A 405 -2.18 -17.20 0.20
C PHE A 405 -1.50 -17.84 1.43
N ASP A 406 -2.15 -17.71 2.59
CA ASP A 406 -1.67 -18.19 3.89
C ASP A 406 -2.09 -19.62 4.24
N ASP A 407 -2.87 -20.29 3.39
CA ASP A 407 -3.27 -21.67 3.67
C ASP A 407 -2.09 -22.63 3.47
N ILE A 408 -1.77 -23.35 4.54
CA ILE A 408 -0.74 -24.41 4.58
C ILE A 408 -1.35 -25.81 4.37
N CYS A 409 -2.57 -25.87 3.84
CA CYS A 409 -3.33 -27.09 3.66
C CYS A 409 -3.58 -27.88 4.96
N GLY A 410 -3.70 -27.17 6.09
CA GLY A 410 -4.06 -27.72 7.41
C GLY A 410 -5.53 -28.19 7.52
N GLN A 411 -6.12 -28.09 8.70
CA GLN A 411 -7.52 -28.49 8.90
C GLN A 411 -8.49 -27.64 8.06
N PRO A 412 -9.42 -28.25 7.30
CA PRO A 412 -10.43 -27.53 6.54
C PRO A 412 -11.26 -26.61 7.43
N LYS A 413 -11.49 -25.38 6.98
CA LYS A 413 -12.34 -24.40 7.66
C LYS A 413 -13.68 -24.28 6.93
N PRO A 414 -14.81 -24.20 7.66
CA PRO A 414 -16.10 -23.93 7.02
C PRO A 414 -16.13 -22.53 6.40
N LEU A 415 -16.89 -22.36 5.31
CA LEU A 415 -17.11 -21.06 4.68
C LEU A 415 -17.77 -20.10 5.66
N GLN A 416 -17.09 -18.99 5.95
CA GLN A 416 -17.56 -17.93 6.83
C GLN A 416 -17.16 -16.56 6.26
N ILE A 417 -18.01 -15.56 6.47
CA ILE A 417 -17.80 -14.19 6.00
C ILE A 417 -17.86 -13.22 7.17
N LEU A 418 -16.77 -12.49 7.36
CA LEU A 418 -16.70 -11.40 8.31
C LEU A 418 -17.37 -10.15 7.72
N ILE A 419 -18.39 -9.65 8.39
CA ILE A 419 -19.04 -8.39 8.04
C ILE A 419 -18.61 -7.30 9.03
N ARG A 420 -18.12 -6.16 8.49
CA ARG A 420 -17.74 -4.97 9.27
C ARG A 420 -18.70 -3.83 8.93
N GLN A 421 -18.77 -2.83 9.79
CA GLN A 421 -19.69 -1.70 9.67
C GLN A 421 -19.60 -1.05 8.27
N LYS A 422 -18.37 -0.78 7.81
CA LYS A 422 -18.10 -0.13 6.52
C LYS A 422 -18.51 -0.99 5.33
N THR A 423 -18.11 -2.27 5.31
CA THR A 423 -18.39 -3.18 4.20
C THR A 423 -19.87 -3.56 4.12
N ALA A 424 -20.50 -3.80 5.27
CA ALA A 424 -21.92 -4.14 5.35
C ALA A 424 -22.80 -2.96 4.92
N LEU A 425 -22.45 -1.74 5.30
CA LEU A 425 -23.17 -0.54 4.85
C LEU A 425 -23.05 -0.34 3.34
N PHE A 426 -21.84 -0.48 2.78
CA PHE A 426 -21.62 -0.45 1.34
C PHE A 426 -22.53 -1.46 0.63
N ALA A 427 -22.45 -2.73 1.02
CA ALA A 427 -23.27 -3.78 0.42
C ALA A 427 -24.77 -3.52 0.54
N TYR A 428 -25.24 -3.06 1.70
CA TYR A 428 -26.64 -2.74 1.92
C TYR A 428 -27.15 -1.67 0.96
N ILE A 429 -26.41 -0.58 0.80
CA ILE A 429 -26.76 0.50 -0.12
C ILE A 429 -26.82 0.02 -1.55
N ARG A 430 -25.87 -0.84 -1.96
CA ARG A 430 -25.86 -1.40 -3.31
C ARG A 430 -27.07 -2.29 -3.59
N LEU A 431 -27.56 -3.05 -2.60
CA LEU A 431 -28.82 -3.78 -2.72
C LEU A 431 -30.00 -2.83 -2.95
N ARG A 432 -30.09 -1.75 -2.16
CA ARG A 432 -31.17 -0.76 -2.25
C ARG A 432 -31.15 0.00 -3.57
N SER A 433 -29.99 0.50 -3.99
CA SER A 433 -29.84 1.24 -5.26
C SER A 433 -30.08 0.37 -6.49
N SER A 434 -29.91 -0.95 -6.36
CA SER A 434 -30.14 -1.93 -7.45
C SER A 434 -31.55 -2.52 -7.43
N GLY A 435 -32.41 -2.14 -6.47
CA GLY A 435 -33.76 -2.70 -6.33
C GLY A 435 -33.79 -4.19 -5.96
N ILE A 436 -32.72 -4.71 -5.36
CA ILE A 436 -32.60 -6.12 -4.97
C ILE A 436 -33.23 -6.31 -3.58
N SER A 437 -33.88 -7.45 -3.35
CA SER A 437 -34.46 -7.78 -2.04
C SER A 437 -33.37 -7.80 -0.96
N VAL A 438 -33.60 -7.06 0.12
CA VAL A 438 -32.64 -6.97 1.22
C VAL A 438 -32.71 -8.15 2.19
N LYS A 439 -33.82 -8.89 2.25
CA LYS A 439 -34.00 -9.96 3.27
C LYS A 439 -33.48 -11.32 2.80
N ASP A 440 -33.51 -11.56 1.50
CA ASP A 440 -33.17 -12.84 0.87
C ASP A 440 -31.74 -13.32 1.20
N PRO A 441 -30.71 -12.46 1.32
CA PRO A 441 -29.35 -12.89 1.63
C PRO A 441 -29.22 -13.62 2.98
N CYS A 442 -30.00 -13.23 4.00
CA CYS A 442 -29.89 -13.88 5.32
C CYS A 442 -30.43 -15.31 5.34
N GLY A 443 -31.30 -15.68 4.40
CA GLY A 443 -31.77 -17.05 4.24
C GLY A 443 -30.70 -18.02 3.73
N LEU A 444 -29.51 -17.51 3.37
CA LEU A 444 -28.34 -18.34 3.03
C LEU A 444 -27.55 -18.77 4.26
N CYS A 445 -27.71 -18.09 5.40
CA CYS A 445 -27.00 -18.40 6.64
C CYS A 445 -27.57 -19.67 7.29
N LEU A 446 -26.69 -20.60 7.67
CA LEU A 446 -27.13 -21.87 8.29
C LEU A 446 -27.49 -21.69 9.77
N THR A 447 -26.64 -21.01 10.55
CA THR A 447 -26.82 -20.83 11.99
C THR A 447 -26.91 -19.37 12.42
N THR A 448 -26.52 -18.44 11.55
CA THR A 448 -26.41 -17.00 11.86
C THR A 448 -27.51 -16.13 11.26
N GLU A 449 -28.62 -16.72 10.79
CA GLU A 449 -29.71 -15.99 10.12
C GLU A 449 -30.30 -14.86 10.99
N VAL A 450 -30.51 -15.10 12.29
CA VAL A 450 -31.09 -14.11 13.21
C VAL A 450 -30.17 -12.90 13.39
N GLN A 451 -28.86 -13.14 13.53
CA GLN A 451 -27.85 -12.09 13.63
C GLN A 451 -27.78 -11.27 12.32
N CYS A 452 -27.84 -11.95 11.18
CA CYS A 452 -27.88 -11.31 9.86
C CYS A 452 -29.10 -10.39 9.71
N LEU A 453 -30.31 -10.89 10.01
CA LEU A 453 -31.54 -10.10 9.92
C LEU A 453 -31.51 -8.88 10.86
N SER A 454 -30.98 -9.05 12.07
CA SER A 454 -30.80 -7.94 13.02
C SER A 454 -29.87 -6.86 12.46
N ALA A 455 -28.74 -7.26 11.87
CA ALA A 455 -27.79 -6.33 11.25
C ALA A 455 -28.41 -5.57 10.07
N LEU A 456 -29.14 -6.25 9.19
CA LEU A 456 -29.82 -5.62 8.06
C LEU A 456 -30.90 -4.62 8.48
N ASN A 457 -31.62 -4.89 9.58
CA ASN A 457 -32.60 -3.94 10.12
C ASN A 457 -31.93 -2.67 10.67
N GLN A 458 -30.73 -2.79 11.27
CA GLN A 458 -29.97 -1.62 11.72
C GLN A 458 -29.42 -0.82 10.54
N LEU A 459 -28.93 -1.52 9.51
CA LEU A 459 -28.46 -0.89 8.27
C LEU A 459 -29.58 -0.15 7.53
N GLU A 460 -30.81 -0.65 7.59
CA GLU A 460 -31.98 0.02 7.02
C GLU A 460 -32.24 1.39 7.64
N ILE A 461 -32.10 1.49 8.97
CA ILE A 461 -32.30 2.76 9.68
C ILE A 461 -31.25 3.78 9.22
N ILE A 462 -29.98 3.36 9.19
CA ILE A 462 -28.86 4.20 8.75
C ILE A 462 -29.01 4.62 7.28
N TYR A 463 -29.46 3.69 6.43
CA TYR A 463 -29.72 3.97 5.01
C TYR A 463 -30.78 5.05 4.85
N ASN A 464 -31.93 4.92 5.53
CA ASN A 464 -33.03 5.87 5.46
C ASN A 464 -32.63 7.27 5.95
N ASP A 465 -31.85 7.35 7.03
CA ASP A 465 -31.30 8.62 7.55
C ASP A 465 -30.33 9.28 6.56
N LEU A 466 -29.54 8.48 5.84
CA LEU A 466 -28.59 8.97 4.85
C LEU A 466 -29.28 9.53 3.60
N ILE A 467 -30.25 8.80 3.04
CA ILE A 467 -30.97 9.23 1.83
C ILE A 467 -31.97 10.36 2.08
N ALA A 468 -32.23 10.71 3.35
CA ALA A 468 -32.99 11.92 3.68
C ALA A 468 -32.33 13.19 3.11
N ASN A 469 -31.03 13.15 2.85
CA ASN A 469 -30.34 14.14 2.05
C ASN A 469 -30.51 13.83 0.54
N SER A 470 -31.25 14.68 -0.17
CA SER A 470 -31.54 14.51 -1.59
C SER A 470 -30.28 14.45 -2.46
N THR A 471 -29.24 15.21 -2.12
CA THR A 471 -27.97 15.18 -2.90
C THR A 471 -27.27 13.82 -2.80
N ILE A 472 -27.27 13.22 -1.61
CA ILE A 472 -26.69 11.88 -1.40
C ILE A 472 -27.55 10.84 -2.12
N HIS A 473 -28.87 10.96 -2.03
CA HIS A 473 -29.80 10.08 -2.75
C HIS A 473 -29.58 10.10 -4.27
N ASP A 474 -29.45 11.29 -4.86
CA ASP A 474 -29.20 11.45 -6.29
C ASP A 474 -27.86 10.84 -6.72
N ILE A 475 -26.81 10.98 -5.91
CA ILE A 475 -25.49 10.38 -6.23
C ILE A 475 -25.56 8.85 -6.14
N LEU A 476 -26.16 8.30 -5.08
CA LEU A 476 -26.26 6.86 -4.88
C LEU A 476 -27.10 6.17 -5.96
N THR A 477 -28.13 6.84 -6.48
CA THR A 477 -29.01 6.31 -7.55
C THR A 477 -28.38 6.45 -8.94
N ASN A 478 -27.60 7.50 -9.19
CA ASN A 478 -26.90 7.70 -10.47
C ASN A 478 -25.61 6.87 -10.62
N THR A 479 -25.08 6.32 -9.53
CA THR A 479 -23.89 5.46 -9.56
C THR A 479 -24.22 4.12 -10.23
N SER A 480 -23.63 3.86 -11.39
CA SER A 480 -23.94 2.72 -12.26
C SER A 480 -23.95 1.38 -11.52
N ASN A 481 -25.00 0.57 -11.73
CA ASN A 481 -25.16 -0.73 -11.09
C ASN A 481 -24.36 -1.88 -11.72
N LEU A 482 -23.73 -1.63 -12.87
CA LEU A 482 -23.09 -2.67 -13.66
C LEU A 482 -21.58 -2.69 -13.41
N VAL A 483 -21.17 -3.48 -12.41
CA VAL A 483 -19.79 -3.97 -12.35
C VAL A 483 -19.79 -5.32 -13.07
N ASN A 484 -19.32 -5.35 -14.33
CA ASN A 484 -19.11 -6.62 -15.03
C ASN A 484 -17.88 -7.32 -14.40
N CYS A 485 -18.12 -8.11 -13.37
CA CYS A 485 -17.09 -8.84 -12.66
C CYS A 485 -17.25 -10.34 -12.90
N GLN A 486 -16.32 -10.96 -13.62
CA GLN A 486 -16.30 -12.41 -13.85
C GLN A 486 -15.63 -13.17 -12.69
N VAL A 487 -15.75 -12.66 -11.47
CA VAL A 487 -15.16 -13.27 -10.28
C VAL A 487 -16.17 -14.22 -9.65
N GLU A 488 -15.71 -15.38 -9.25
CA GLU A 488 -16.53 -16.41 -8.65
C GLU A 488 -15.89 -16.96 -7.37
N MET A 489 -16.72 -17.62 -6.56
CA MET A 489 -16.24 -18.61 -5.63
C MET A 489 -16.50 -19.98 -6.23
N ILE A 490 -15.58 -20.90 -5.98
CA ILE A 490 -15.73 -22.28 -6.39
C ILE A 490 -15.70 -23.19 -5.17
N GLN A 491 -16.25 -24.38 -5.32
CA GLN A 491 -16.07 -25.48 -4.40
C GLN A 491 -15.88 -26.76 -5.21
N LEU A 492 -14.75 -27.42 -4.99
CA LEU A 492 -14.43 -28.71 -5.60
C LEU A 492 -15.21 -29.79 -4.84
N ALA A 493 -16.01 -30.57 -5.55
CA ALA A 493 -16.88 -31.56 -4.92
C ALA A 493 -16.95 -32.87 -5.71
N SER A 494 -17.38 -33.93 -5.03
CA SER A 494 -17.77 -35.18 -5.68
C SER A 494 -19.05 -35.77 -5.11
N LEU A 495 -19.74 -36.54 -5.95
CA LEU A 495 -20.93 -37.32 -5.61
C LEU A 495 -20.83 -38.67 -6.31
N ASN A 496 -20.87 -39.77 -5.56
CA ASN A 496 -20.77 -41.14 -6.10
C ASN A 496 -19.60 -41.29 -7.10
N ASP A 497 -18.40 -40.86 -6.67
CA ASP A 497 -17.16 -40.88 -7.47
C ASP A 497 -17.16 -40.03 -8.75
N THR A 498 -18.17 -39.18 -8.95
CA THR A 498 -18.19 -38.19 -10.04
C THR A 498 -17.72 -36.83 -9.53
N SER A 499 -16.62 -36.33 -10.10
CA SER A 499 -16.04 -35.01 -9.82
C SER A 499 -16.85 -33.89 -10.49
N PHE A 500 -17.14 -32.79 -9.79
CA PHE A 500 -17.72 -31.57 -10.37
C PHE A 500 -17.33 -30.31 -9.59
N VAL A 501 -17.43 -29.14 -10.25
CA VAL A 501 -17.21 -27.84 -9.60
C VAL A 501 -18.55 -27.18 -9.34
N LEU A 502 -18.77 -26.82 -8.08
CA LEU A 502 -19.83 -25.91 -7.68
C LEU A 502 -19.32 -24.48 -7.86
N ARG A 503 -20.03 -23.67 -8.65
CA ARG A 503 -19.66 -22.29 -8.96
C ARG A 503 -20.71 -21.32 -8.42
N GLN A 504 -20.26 -20.19 -7.92
CA GLN A 504 -21.11 -19.08 -7.50
C GLN A 504 -20.43 -17.78 -7.92
N ASN A 505 -20.99 -17.08 -8.92
CA ASN A 505 -20.55 -15.73 -9.22
C ASN A 505 -20.91 -14.82 -8.04
N ILE A 506 -19.99 -13.94 -7.64
CA ILE A 506 -20.16 -13.08 -6.48
C ILE A 506 -21.31 -12.05 -6.65
N LEU A 507 -21.64 -11.67 -7.89
CA LEU A 507 -22.74 -10.74 -8.19
C LEU A 507 -23.93 -11.47 -8.84
N GLN A 508 -24.38 -12.57 -8.23
CA GLN A 508 -25.48 -13.37 -8.75
C GLN A 508 -26.45 -13.84 -7.65
N ASP A 509 -27.74 -13.93 -8.00
CA ASP A 509 -28.82 -14.49 -7.19
C ASP A 509 -28.90 -13.86 -5.78
N GLU A 510 -29.13 -14.63 -4.71
CA GLU A 510 -29.23 -14.07 -3.35
C GLU A 510 -27.86 -13.73 -2.72
N TRP A 511 -26.75 -13.93 -3.44
CA TRP A 511 -25.39 -13.70 -2.93
C TRP A 511 -24.95 -12.23 -2.94
N PHE A 512 -25.70 -11.33 -3.59
CA PHE A 512 -25.28 -9.93 -3.80
C PHE A 512 -24.77 -9.22 -2.53
N PHE A 513 -25.40 -9.44 -1.37
CA PHE A 513 -24.97 -8.81 -0.12
C PHE A 513 -23.52 -9.18 0.23
N PHE A 514 -23.21 -10.47 0.23
CA PHE A 514 -21.89 -11.00 0.55
C PHE A 514 -20.89 -10.66 -0.56
N GLY A 515 -21.32 -10.73 -1.82
CA GLY A 515 -20.50 -10.34 -2.97
C GLY A 515 -20.04 -8.89 -2.93
N TYR A 516 -20.91 -7.93 -2.58
CA TYR A 516 -20.51 -6.53 -2.44
C TYR A 516 -19.54 -6.30 -1.26
N ILE A 517 -19.66 -7.04 -0.18
CA ILE A 517 -18.69 -7.02 0.94
C ILE A 517 -17.33 -7.49 0.44
N GLU A 518 -17.31 -8.63 -0.23
CA GLU A 518 -16.13 -9.26 -0.81
C GLU A 518 -15.42 -8.39 -1.85
N LEU A 519 -16.19 -7.72 -2.73
CA LEU A 519 -15.66 -6.75 -3.69
C LEU A 519 -15.04 -5.53 -3.02
N TYR A 520 -15.65 -5.04 -1.94
CA TYR A 520 -15.10 -3.94 -1.15
C TYR A 520 -13.74 -4.35 -0.56
N GLU A 521 -13.66 -5.55 0.00
CA GLU A 521 -12.44 -6.12 0.58
C GLU A 521 -11.35 -6.33 -0.47
N TRP A 522 -11.70 -6.73 -1.69
CA TRP A 522 -10.76 -6.86 -2.81
C TRP A 522 -10.11 -5.53 -3.20
N VAL A 523 -10.89 -4.44 -3.27
CA VAL A 523 -10.35 -3.10 -3.60
C VAL A 523 -9.31 -2.63 -2.58
N TYR A 524 -9.52 -2.92 -1.30
CA TYR A 524 -8.57 -2.57 -0.23
C TYR A 524 -7.47 -3.62 0.00
N GLY A 525 -7.35 -4.62 -0.89
CA GLY A 525 -6.33 -5.66 -0.77
C GLY A 525 -6.54 -6.61 0.41
N GLU A 526 -7.67 -6.57 1.09
CA GLU A 526 -7.96 -7.54 2.15
C GLU A 526 -8.23 -8.94 1.57
N ARG A 527 -8.58 -8.99 0.28
CA ARG A 527 -8.68 -10.20 -0.54
C ARG A 527 -7.93 -9.99 -1.84
N GLU A 528 -7.64 -11.10 -2.50
CA GLU A 528 -7.05 -11.11 -3.85
C GLU A 528 -7.83 -12.04 -4.76
N VAL A 529 -7.77 -11.77 -6.06
CA VAL A 529 -8.38 -12.61 -7.09
C VAL A 529 -7.26 -13.25 -7.89
N VAL A 530 -7.35 -14.57 -8.05
CA VAL A 530 -6.41 -15.35 -8.85
C VAL A 530 -7.18 -16.12 -9.92
N SER A 531 -6.74 -15.99 -11.17
CA SER A 531 -7.16 -16.85 -12.28
C SER A 531 -6.34 -18.13 -12.24
N PHE A 532 -7.00 -19.26 -12.02
CA PHE A 532 -6.44 -20.60 -12.15
C PHE A 532 -6.79 -21.15 -13.53
N GLU A 533 -5.80 -21.31 -14.39
CA GLU A 533 -5.99 -21.67 -15.79
C GLU A 533 -5.32 -23.01 -16.10
N GLY A 534 -6.12 -24.08 -16.06
CA GLY A 534 -5.65 -25.42 -16.44
C GLY A 534 -6.19 -25.86 -17.80
N ASP A 535 -5.88 -27.11 -18.16
CA ASP A 535 -6.27 -27.72 -19.43
C ASP A 535 -7.77 -28.01 -19.54
N ALA A 536 -8.42 -28.32 -18.42
CA ALA A 536 -9.84 -28.66 -18.37
C ALA A 536 -10.74 -27.46 -18.06
N GLY A 537 -10.23 -26.48 -17.30
CA GLY A 537 -11.03 -25.35 -16.85
C GLY A 537 -10.22 -24.11 -16.47
N THR A 538 -10.88 -22.96 -16.59
CA THR A 538 -10.39 -21.68 -16.05
C THR A 538 -11.36 -21.18 -15.00
N PHE A 539 -10.82 -20.75 -13.86
CA PHE A 539 -11.59 -20.27 -12.71
C PHE A 539 -10.97 -19.00 -12.16
N VAL A 540 -11.72 -17.92 -12.13
CA VAL A 540 -11.29 -16.62 -11.58
C VAL A 540 -11.84 -16.51 -10.17
N VAL A 541 -11.03 -16.95 -9.21
CA VAL A 541 -11.51 -17.20 -7.84
C VAL A 541 -11.10 -16.06 -6.92
N LEU A 542 -12.02 -15.64 -6.06
CA LEU A 542 -11.72 -14.71 -4.96
C LEU A 542 -11.19 -15.46 -3.73
N SER A 543 -10.10 -14.98 -3.14
CA SER A 543 -9.52 -15.56 -1.95
C SER A 543 -10.38 -15.36 -0.70
N GLU A 544 -10.09 -16.12 0.35
CA GLU A 544 -10.45 -15.72 1.70
C GLU A 544 -9.84 -14.36 2.05
N ARG A 545 -10.38 -13.73 3.09
CA ARG A 545 -9.77 -12.56 3.71
C ARG A 545 -8.37 -12.91 4.23
N LEU A 546 -7.38 -12.17 3.78
CA LEU A 546 -5.98 -12.33 4.15
C LEU A 546 -5.73 -11.86 5.59
N ASN A 547 -4.63 -12.34 6.18
CA ASN A 547 -4.14 -11.81 7.44
C ASN A 547 -3.22 -10.62 7.18
N GLY A 548 -3.54 -9.47 7.76
CA GLY A 548 -2.68 -8.28 7.68
C GLY A 548 -1.58 -8.30 8.73
N PHE A 549 -0.50 -7.56 8.47
CA PHE A 549 0.58 -7.32 9.43
C PHE A 549 0.29 -6.04 10.21
N THR A 550 0.52 -6.06 11.52
CA THR A 550 0.44 -4.85 12.34
C THR A 550 1.70 -4.01 12.13
N PHE A 551 1.52 -2.72 11.89
CA PHE A 551 2.59 -1.76 11.71
C PHE A 551 2.31 -0.52 12.56
N ALA A 552 3.33 -0.03 13.26
CA ALA A 552 3.20 1.15 14.10
C ALA A 552 4.20 2.21 13.65
N ALA A 553 3.76 3.46 13.69
CA ALA A 553 4.60 4.61 13.42
C ALA A 553 5.83 4.60 14.34
N ASN A 554 7.01 4.81 13.76
CA ASN A 554 8.26 4.81 14.51
C ASN A 554 8.63 6.23 14.95
N GLN A 555 8.92 6.43 16.24
CA GLN A 555 9.39 7.72 16.76
C GLN A 555 10.73 8.14 16.13
N LYS A 556 11.57 7.19 15.71
CA LYS A 556 12.86 7.47 15.07
C LYS A 556 12.72 8.12 13.69
N ASP A 557 11.57 7.99 13.05
CA ASP A 557 11.29 8.62 11.76
C ASP A 557 11.04 10.13 11.91
N ILE A 558 10.79 10.60 13.14
CA ILE A 558 10.55 12.00 13.50
C ILE A 558 11.72 12.51 14.37
N PRO A 559 12.83 12.96 13.75
CA PRO A 559 13.95 13.54 14.49
C PRO A 559 13.57 14.88 15.14
N ASN A 560 14.25 15.24 16.23
CA ASN A 560 14.01 16.49 16.97
C ASN A 560 15.31 17.20 17.40
N THR A 561 16.44 16.83 16.79
CA THR A 561 17.77 17.31 17.20
C THR A 561 17.97 18.78 16.86
N THR A 562 17.56 19.19 15.66
CA THR A 562 17.68 20.57 15.17
C THR A 562 16.69 21.46 15.91
N SER A 563 15.46 21.00 16.09
CA SER A 563 14.39 21.75 16.74
C SER A 563 14.69 22.00 18.21
N GLN A 564 15.25 21.01 18.93
CA GLN A 564 15.72 21.19 20.31
C GLN A 564 16.83 22.24 20.42
N TYR A 565 17.79 22.22 19.48
CA TYR A 565 18.86 23.23 19.45
C TYR A 565 18.31 24.64 19.21
N LEU A 566 17.39 24.79 18.26
CA LEU A 566 16.75 26.05 17.91
C LEU A 566 15.90 26.60 19.07
N TRP A 567 15.11 25.74 19.71
CA TRP A 567 14.29 26.11 20.86
C TRP A 567 15.13 26.48 22.07
N GLY A 568 16.14 25.67 22.39
CA GLY A 568 17.10 25.94 23.48
C GLY A 568 17.86 27.26 23.27
N THR A 569 18.25 27.57 22.03
CA THR A 569 18.89 28.85 21.69
C THR A 569 17.93 30.03 21.88
N THR A 570 16.65 29.86 21.55
CA THR A 570 15.63 30.89 21.78
C THR A 570 15.43 31.15 23.27
N ILE A 571 15.38 30.10 24.09
CA ILE A 571 15.31 30.23 25.55
C ILE A 571 16.54 30.97 26.09
N ALA A 572 17.73 30.56 25.69
CA ALA A 572 18.99 31.17 26.16
C ALA A 572 19.07 32.66 25.78
N THR A 573 18.70 33.02 24.55
CA THR A 573 18.69 34.42 24.10
C THR A 573 17.64 35.24 24.84
N THR A 574 16.42 34.72 25.08
CA THR A 574 15.42 35.41 25.91
C THR A 574 15.90 35.62 27.34
N PHE A 575 16.52 34.61 27.97
CA PHE A 575 17.05 34.71 29.33
C PHE A 575 18.13 35.80 29.45
N LEU A 576 19.03 35.88 28.47
CA LEU A 576 20.06 36.90 28.41
C LEU A 576 19.46 38.29 28.21
N LEU A 577 18.51 38.44 27.28
CA LEU A 577 17.78 39.70 27.06
C LEU A 577 17.07 40.17 28.33
N LEU A 578 16.39 39.27 29.05
CA LEU A 578 15.72 39.56 30.31
C LEU A 578 16.70 40.03 31.39
N THR A 579 17.84 39.35 31.51
CA THR A 579 18.87 39.71 32.49
C THR A 579 19.41 41.12 32.24
N VAL A 580 19.74 41.43 30.97
CA VAL A 580 20.23 42.76 30.58
C VAL A 580 19.12 43.82 30.71
N ALA A 581 17.87 43.48 30.38
CA ALA A 581 16.72 44.37 30.56
C ALA A 581 16.47 44.73 32.03
N LEU A 582 16.56 43.76 32.94
CA LEU A 582 16.42 44.01 34.37
C LEU A 582 17.56 44.87 34.93
N LEU A 583 18.81 44.61 34.51
CA LEU A 583 19.96 45.43 34.89
C LEU A 583 19.81 46.87 34.38
N THR A 584 19.42 47.06 33.12
CA THR A 584 19.22 48.39 32.53
C THR A 584 18.05 49.14 33.18
N LEU A 585 16.95 48.45 33.51
CA LEU A 585 15.83 49.03 34.27
C LEU A 585 16.27 49.43 35.69
N PHE A 586 17.04 48.58 36.38
CA PHE A 586 17.56 48.89 37.71
C PHE A 586 18.44 50.15 37.69
N ILE A 587 19.35 50.26 36.72
CA ILE A 587 20.20 51.44 36.53
C ILE A 587 19.33 52.68 36.21
N TYR A 588 18.36 52.55 35.30
CA TYR A 588 17.49 53.66 34.92
C TYR A 588 16.69 54.21 36.11
N VAL A 589 16.08 53.33 36.92
CA VAL A 589 15.31 53.72 38.12
C VAL A 589 16.19 54.41 39.17
N ARG A 590 17.47 54.04 39.26
CA ARG A 590 18.46 54.67 40.15
C ARG A 590 19.04 55.97 39.58
N SER A 591 18.93 56.20 38.27
CA SER A 591 19.45 57.39 37.61
C SER A 591 18.54 58.60 37.79
N THR A 592 19.09 59.81 37.71
CA THR A 592 18.34 61.08 37.70
C THR A 592 17.83 61.45 36.30
N SER A 593 17.87 60.54 35.33
CA SER A 593 17.50 60.81 33.94
C SER A 593 16.00 61.07 33.78
N TYR A 594 15.65 62.10 33.01
CA TYR A 594 14.26 62.50 32.74
C TYR A 594 13.69 61.91 31.44
N SER A 595 14.50 61.16 30.68
CA SER A 595 14.16 60.65 29.34
C SER A 595 14.45 59.16 29.23
N SER A 596 13.45 58.36 28.86
CA SER A 596 13.61 56.93 28.55
C SER A 596 13.76 56.61 27.07
N TYR A 597 13.91 57.62 26.20
CA TYR A 597 13.98 57.41 24.74
C TYR A 597 15.10 56.44 24.32
N HIS A 598 16.22 56.41 25.05
CA HIS A 598 17.33 55.49 24.76
C HIS A 598 16.94 54.01 24.91
N LEU A 599 15.95 53.69 25.77
CA LEU A 599 15.47 52.31 25.95
C LEU A 599 14.69 51.79 24.74
N LEU A 600 14.20 52.66 23.84
CA LEU A 600 13.56 52.23 22.59
C LEU A 600 14.55 51.54 21.63
N PHE A 601 15.84 51.82 21.78
CA PHE A 601 16.91 51.20 20.99
C PHE A 601 17.50 49.96 21.66
N PHE A 602 16.89 49.49 22.77
CA PHE A 602 17.43 48.38 23.57
C PHE A 602 17.74 47.14 22.73
N ASN A 603 16.79 46.64 21.93
CA ASN A 603 16.98 45.43 21.12
C ASN A 603 18.12 45.62 20.11
N ARG A 604 18.20 46.78 19.44
CA ARG A 604 19.24 47.09 18.44
C ARG A 604 20.65 47.19 19.03
N ILE A 605 20.77 47.60 20.30
CA ILE A 605 22.07 47.72 20.97
C ILE A 605 22.45 46.40 21.65
N VAL A 606 21.53 45.83 22.42
CA VAL A 606 21.80 44.64 23.23
C VAL A 606 21.96 43.40 22.36
N GLY A 607 21.25 43.30 21.23
CA GLY A 607 21.39 42.19 20.29
C GLY A 607 22.85 41.97 19.87
N PRO A 608 23.48 42.87 19.10
CA PRO A 608 24.84 42.68 18.61
C PRO A 608 25.89 42.58 19.72
N VAL A 609 25.72 43.33 20.81
CA VAL A 609 26.72 43.45 21.90
C VAL A 609 26.70 42.27 22.86
N TRP A 610 25.51 41.80 23.25
CA TRP A 610 25.36 40.77 24.28
C TRP A 610 24.98 39.40 23.71
N LEU A 611 24.08 39.34 22.72
CA LEU A 611 23.76 38.07 22.06
C LEU A 611 24.82 37.69 21.03
N GLY A 612 25.31 38.68 20.30
CA GLY A 612 26.14 38.47 19.12
C GLY A 612 25.32 38.07 17.89
N ARG A 613 25.87 38.37 16.71
CA ARG A 613 25.22 38.12 15.40
C ARG A 613 24.76 36.67 15.20
N PRO A 614 25.55 35.63 15.55
CA PRO A 614 25.13 34.25 15.31
C PRO A 614 23.84 33.86 16.04
N LEU A 615 23.72 34.22 17.33
CA LEU A 615 22.53 33.89 18.12
C LEU A 615 21.29 34.68 17.66
N MET A 616 21.47 35.92 17.22
CA MET A 616 20.40 36.71 16.60
C MET A 616 19.91 36.07 15.28
N ILE A 617 20.82 35.58 14.44
CA ILE A 617 20.45 34.87 13.21
C ILE A 617 19.64 33.62 13.56
N VAL A 618 20.12 32.79 14.49
CA VAL A 618 19.42 31.57 14.90
C VAL A 618 18.02 31.88 15.45
N ARG A 619 17.89 32.90 16.31
CA ARG A 619 16.59 33.36 16.83
C ARG A 619 15.67 33.93 15.75
N SER A 620 16.21 34.62 14.75
CA SER A 620 15.41 35.08 13.61
C SER A 620 14.94 33.92 12.73
N ALA A 621 15.80 32.90 12.56
CA ALA A 621 15.52 31.73 11.74
C ALA A 621 14.34 30.93 12.29
N THR A 622 14.19 30.80 13.62
CA THR A 622 13.04 30.12 14.22
C THR A 622 11.71 30.77 13.84
N ALA A 623 11.66 32.09 13.78
CA ALA A 623 10.46 32.80 13.35
C ALA A 623 10.21 32.65 11.84
N ILE A 624 11.26 32.75 11.02
CA ILE A 624 11.17 32.59 9.56
C ILE A 624 10.71 31.18 9.18
N VAL A 625 11.23 30.15 9.84
CA VAL A 625 10.83 28.75 9.63
C VAL A 625 9.34 28.60 9.86
N ILE A 626 8.79 29.09 10.98
CA ILE A 626 7.36 28.97 11.29
C ILE A 626 6.51 29.82 10.34
N LEU A 627 6.98 30.99 9.92
CA LEU A 627 6.31 31.79 8.88
C LEU A 627 6.29 31.09 7.52
N SER A 628 7.26 30.21 7.26
CA SER A 628 7.41 29.45 6.01
C SER A 628 6.71 28.09 6.04
N THR A 629 6.20 27.64 7.19
CA THR A 629 5.41 26.39 7.30
C THR A 629 3.91 26.66 7.19
N SER A 630 3.19 25.71 6.60
CA SER A 630 1.72 25.74 6.55
C SER A 630 1.14 25.58 7.96
N PRO A 631 0.11 26.37 8.35
CA PRO A 631 -0.55 26.22 9.63
C PRO A 631 -1.52 25.02 9.61
N ILE A 632 -0.96 23.85 9.94
CA ILE A 632 -1.65 22.56 9.96
C ILE A 632 -1.97 22.17 11.41
N VAL A 633 -3.20 21.69 11.63
CA VAL A 633 -3.67 21.17 12.92
C VAL A 633 -4.24 19.77 12.70
N PHE A 634 -3.82 18.81 13.52
CA PHE A 634 -4.39 17.48 13.53
C PHE A 634 -5.54 17.40 14.55
N ASP A 635 -6.72 16.99 14.11
CA ASP A 635 -7.91 16.82 14.94
C ASP A 635 -8.31 15.33 14.99
N SER A 636 -8.46 14.81 16.21
CA SER A 636 -8.92 13.43 16.48
C SER A 636 -10.14 13.37 17.43
N SER A 637 -10.67 14.51 17.89
CA SER A 637 -11.56 14.56 19.06
C SER A 637 -12.95 13.96 18.83
N ASN A 638 -13.40 13.88 17.57
CA ASN A 638 -14.73 13.41 17.21
C ASN A 638 -14.76 11.94 16.76
N GLY A 639 -13.68 11.18 17.01
CA GLY A 639 -13.52 9.81 16.50
C GLY A 639 -13.32 9.73 15.00
N PHE A 640 -12.80 10.82 14.42
CA PHE A 640 -12.22 10.89 13.09
C PHE A 640 -10.83 11.51 13.23
N GLY A 641 -9.82 10.99 12.53
CA GLY A 641 -8.58 11.71 12.29
C GLY A 641 -8.68 12.53 11.02
N ARG A 642 -8.25 13.81 11.06
CA ARG A 642 -8.12 14.66 9.87
C ARG A 642 -7.16 15.81 10.11
N PHE A 643 -6.64 16.39 9.02
CA PHE A 643 -5.96 17.68 9.09
C PHE A 643 -6.91 18.83 8.79
N LEU A 644 -6.71 19.92 9.52
CA LEU A 644 -7.41 21.18 9.35
C LEU A 644 -6.39 22.27 9.04
N PHE A 645 -6.77 23.15 8.11
CA PHE A 645 -6.03 24.37 7.85
C PHE A 645 -6.56 25.48 8.78
N GLU A 646 -5.77 25.88 9.77
CA GLU A 646 -6.16 26.90 10.76
C GLU A 646 -5.27 28.15 10.67
N PRO A 647 -5.71 29.22 9.99
CA PRO A 647 -4.89 30.42 9.81
C PRO A 647 -4.44 31.03 11.14
N ARG A 648 -3.13 31.31 11.26
CA ARG A 648 -2.54 31.96 12.44
C ARG A 648 -3.20 33.33 12.71
N SER A 649 -3.49 33.60 13.99
CA SER A 649 -4.09 34.88 14.41
C SER A 649 -3.21 36.07 14.02
N PHE A 650 -3.80 37.27 13.92
CA PHE A 650 -3.06 38.48 13.55
C PHE A 650 -1.92 38.77 14.54
N GLY A 651 -2.18 38.65 15.85
CA GLY A 651 -1.18 38.87 16.89
C GLY A 651 0.01 37.90 16.79
N TYR A 652 -0.28 36.61 16.54
CA TYR A 652 0.74 35.57 16.35
C TYR A 652 1.67 35.92 15.17
N ARG A 653 1.09 36.33 14.04
CA ARG A 653 1.86 36.75 12.85
C ARG A 653 2.71 37.99 13.10
N MET A 654 2.18 38.98 13.82
CA MET A 654 2.95 40.19 14.18
C MET A 654 4.13 39.86 15.09
N LEU A 655 3.95 38.97 16.07
CA LEU A 655 5.03 38.55 16.95
C LEU A 655 6.13 37.80 16.17
N LEU A 656 5.77 36.85 15.31
CA LEU A 656 6.72 36.18 14.43
C LEU A 656 7.47 37.17 13.53
N ALA A 657 6.77 38.12 12.91
CA ALA A 657 7.41 39.14 12.08
C ALA A 657 8.39 40.02 12.89
N SER A 658 8.06 40.33 14.14
CA SER A 658 8.97 41.07 15.03
C SER A 658 10.22 40.27 15.38
N GLU A 659 10.11 38.96 15.60
CA GLU A 659 11.28 38.10 15.88
C GLU A 659 12.09 37.84 14.60
N ALA A 660 11.46 37.75 13.43
CA ALA A 660 12.17 37.70 12.16
C ALA A 660 13.00 38.98 11.89
N SER A 661 12.61 40.13 12.48
CA SER A 661 13.32 41.40 12.30
C SER A 661 14.72 41.43 12.90
N TRP A 662 15.06 40.50 13.81
CA TRP A 662 16.44 40.34 14.30
C TRP A 662 17.45 40.12 13.16
N LEU A 663 17.02 39.45 12.06
CA LEU A 663 17.86 39.30 10.87
C LEU A 663 18.18 40.65 10.22
N THR A 664 17.19 41.55 10.20
CA THR A 664 17.36 42.90 9.66
C THR A 664 18.37 43.68 10.51
N ASP A 665 18.28 43.59 11.84
CA ASP A 665 19.24 44.24 12.75
C ASP A 665 20.67 43.72 12.53
N VAL A 666 20.84 42.40 12.33
CA VAL A 666 22.16 41.82 11.99
C VAL A 666 22.68 42.34 10.66
N MET A 667 21.83 42.38 9.62
CA MET A 667 22.22 42.88 8.31
C MET A 667 22.60 44.36 8.36
N ILE A 668 21.84 45.18 9.09
CA ILE A 668 22.17 46.59 9.31
C ILE A 668 23.52 46.71 10.02
N ASP A 669 23.74 45.97 11.11
CA ASP A 669 25.00 46.01 11.86
C ASP A 669 26.22 45.63 11.00
N ILE A 670 26.08 44.63 10.12
CA ILE A 670 27.13 44.24 9.16
C ILE A 670 27.34 45.34 8.11
N LEU A 671 26.27 45.86 7.52
CA LEU A 671 26.35 46.90 6.48
C LEU A 671 26.96 48.19 7.02
N LEU A 672 26.69 48.54 8.28
CA LEU A 672 27.27 49.70 8.95
C LEU A 672 28.80 49.67 9.01
N ILE A 673 29.44 48.49 9.00
CA ILE A 673 30.90 48.37 8.89
C ILE A 673 31.41 48.93 7.56
N PHE A 674 30.65 48.71 6.48
CA PHE A 674 31.03 49.09 5.12
C PHE A 674 30.53 50.47 4.72
N THR A 675 29.53 51.02 5.42
CA THR A 675 28.92 52.32 5.11
C THR A 675 29.27 53.42 6.12
N GLN A 676 30.36 53.26 6.88
CA GLN A 676 30.77 54.22 7.92
C GLN A 676 30.89 55.66 7.39
N ASP A 677 31.30 55.83 6.14
CA ASP A 677 31.50 57.16 5.52
C ASP A 677 30.19 57.86 5.12
N ILE A 678 29.07 57.14 5.07
CA ILE A 678 27.76 57.63 4.57
C ILE A 678 26.70 57.61 5.69
N ALA A 679 26.89 56.78 6.73
CA ALA A 679 25.99 56.71 7.87
C ALA A 679 26.22 57.91 8.81
N PRO A 680 25.24 58.80 9.02
CA PRO A 680 25.41 59.91 9.96
C PRO A 680 25.59 59.34 11.37
N VAL A 681 26.78 59.55 11.94
CA VAL A 681 27.03 59.30 13.36
C VAL A 681 26.17 60.29 14.14
N LEU A 682 25.08 59.81 14.75
CA LEU A 682 24.35 60.55 15.77
C LEU A 682 25.25 60.63 17.01
N VAL A 683 26.04 61.71 17.08
CA VAL A 683 26.77 62.14 18.28
C VAL A 683 25.78 62.62 19.33
#